data_AF-A0A6V8MMC0-F1
#
_entry.id   AF-A0A6V8MMC0-F1
#
_cell.length_a   1.000
_cell.length_b   1.000
_cell.length_c   1.000
_cell.angle_alpha   90.00
_cell.angle_beta   90.00
_cell.angle_gamma   90.00
#
_symmetry.space_group_name_H-M   'P 1'
#
loop_
_entity.id
_entity.type
_entity.pdbx_description
1 polymer ?
#
loop_
_entity_poly.entity_id
_entity_poly.type
_entity_poly.pdbx_seq_one_letter_code
_entity_poly.pdbx_strand_id
1 'polypeptide(L)'
;MVWERVVQSAEALMVSNQVPASEEIISLIKRINPTARQLSEADRERGYLIKNRLQNLLLENYGGAFYLAPHPYTDEIVLIKHSSLPSIDACHTHLSVLSVKALQSAGSPPEPPLPKSKPHKEKAKKQAEPAGSAADLLKRGQLLLEEYDYPEAEKVLAELRLESGADLETLAKAARLLLDELGAYSSAVEMLLAQPRKFLKERSIRELLALAYYRNENLAEAGMIFDALLPADLGKEALLAWASLSHRDGNDSFALQLIRMAEEREGFLGGLAELRKAVEGSLEREAEPLFNEALAAVERGDLAAAALRARQALQVYPGLAAAREILEAHTASKERDELSMLWQEFRATESCEARLDLLARLQERDTEKRETIRELVAHEKARRKKEQLASELKSLETLAAGACWGECFDVLLWFSRQEDPQWLKKACTVSRLFSVLSHNQRLFRLPERAAREAWLDFVKAKSALERGNREACFQLLEGVRHYFHGYPEFSEDYLMLLGAEQERARREIDGLLQQARSKECGSSTARRLLASARKRLAILPDQERSELTLSVDECEAGLPPERAEEELVRAYKAALIAGNGPKAEMLRRKIHTPALLERAEAKVRERFRIQAEPVTLTYSDQLPLDDIQGLDTKAQPLWYYATDRHVLLNDRKGHIVVANLQQGTATRFYSPMFPYLVACDDLPYRDTFLFVYGPDVRYMLRADLHPGQGSFTALLNLRKNLGLDKSTRVVRVYLSSERDTDYYLSLAHEDHVSPGRLVKRRIGSKNPIPEGLQLNNQPFIDSRRLTCAPDSFVAGVTDETHVINKNLSSEGSVEMTPEIWGVDPANRRMYYFYSVMLKRVDFKFDNYQEFPLSGACFFFRKSHLRLGFSPSTDTVLLMLKERLALYNYRTNRITRPFGVNRILGLKPANNWYLYEYRHDSSELILRDLTGELDTVYQWEDIPDLREDRSYANSEQLHELIYLGYEPDPEPAEATAGEATAGEGAATGNPLTMND
;
A
#
# COMPACT_ATOMS: atom_id res chain seq x y z
N MET A 1 -50.55 40.43 -13.02
CA MET A 1 -51.39 41.09 -14.05
C MET A 1 -50.73 42.29 -14.74
N VAL A 2 -49.97 43.16 -14.07
CA VAL A 2 -49.34 44.34 -14.71
C VAL A 2 -48.10 43.98 -15.56
N TRP A 3 -47.26 43.04 -15.10
CA TRP A 3 -46.06 42.60 -15.85
C TRP A 3 -46.40 41.83 -17.12
N GLU A 4 -47.35 40.88 -17.07
CA GLU A 4 -47.83 40.15 -18.26
C GLU A 4 -48.37 41.10 -19.35
N ARG A 5 -49.06 42.18 -18.97
CA ARG A 5 -49.50 43.21 -19.93
C ARG A 5 -48.33 43.97 -20.56
N VAL A 6 -47.26 44.23 -19.79
CA VAL A 6 -46.03 44.85 -20.30
C VAL A 6 -45.30 43.90 -21.24
N VAL A 7 -45.24 42.61 -20.90
CA VAL A 7 -44.69 41.55 -21.76
C VAL A 7 -45.46 41.43 -23.06
N GLN A 8 -46.78 41.36 -23.01
CA GLN A 8 -47.64 41.35 -24.20
C GLN A 8 -47.47 42.62 -25.04
N SER A 9 -47.30 43.78 -24.41
CA SER A 9 -47.05 45.04 -25.12
C SER A 9 -45.67 45.04 -25.80
N ALA A 10 -44.64 44.51 -25.15
CA ALA A 10 -43.30 44.35 -25.72
C ALA A 10 -43.28 43.32 -26.86
N GLU A 11 -43.94 42.18 -26.70
CA GLU A 11 -44.09 41.16 -27.74
C GLU A 11 -44.86 41.71 -28.96
N ALA A 12 -45.95 42.43 -28.73
CA ALA A 12 -46.70 43.09 -29.81
C ALA A 12 -45.85 44.15 -30.54
N LEU A 13 -45.05 44.92 -29.79
CA LEU A 13 -44.14 45.92 -30.34
C LEU A 13 -43.02 45.30 -31.19
N MET A 14 -42.47 44.15 -30.78
CA MET A 14 -41.45 43.43 -31.55
C MET A 14 -41.98 42.80 -32.86
N VAL A 15 -43.29 42.57 -32.97
CA VAL A 15 -43.96 42.01 -34.16
C VAL A 15 -44.57 43.10 -35.05
N SER A 16 -44.61 44.36 -34.59
CA SER A 16 -45.13 45.50 -35.34
C SER A 16 -44.21 45.91 -36.50
N ASN A 17 -44.79 46.26 -37.64
CA ASN A 17 -44.05 46.82 -38.78
C ASN A 17 -43.75 48.33 -38.62
N GLN A 18 -44.23 48.97 -37.55
CA GLN A 18 -43.90 50.36 -37.24
C GLN A 18 -42.64 50.42 -36.39
N VAL A 19 -41.69 51.28 -36.77
CA VAL A 19 -40.47 51.52 -35.98
C VAL A 19 -40.86 52.32 -34.72
N PRO A 20 -40.80 51.73 -33.51
CA PRO A 20 -41.23 52.39 -32.27
C PRO A 20 -40.20 53.39 -31.79
N ALA A 21 -40.62 54.48 -31.14
CA ALA A 21 -39.68 55.49 -30.64
C ALA A 21 -38.67 54.90 -29.64
N SER A 22 -37.42 55.37 -29.66
CA SER A 22 -36.35 54.87 -28.78
C SER A 22 -36.70 54.97 -27.29
N GLU A 23 -37.40 56.04 -26.89
CA GLU A 23 -37.90 56.26 -25.52
C GLU A 23 -38.93 55.19 -25.09
N GLU A 24 -39.78 54.76 -26.01
CA GLU A 24 -40.77 53.71 -25.79
C GLU A 24 -40.09 52.35 -25.57
N ILE A 25 -39.07 52.04 -26.39
CA ILE A 25 -38.26 50.83 -26.26
C ILE A 25 -37.50 50.84 -24.92
N ILE A 26 -36.86 51.96 -24.55
CA ILE A 26 -36.15 52.10 -23.26
C ILE A 26 -37.10 51.92 -22.08
N SER A 27 -38.30 52.52 -22.14
CA SER A 27 -39.32 52.37 -21.11
C SER A 27 -39.75 50.90 -20.95
N LEU A 28 -39.95 50.18 -22.06
CA LEU A 28 -40.28 48.75 -22.03
C LEU A 28 -39.14 47.90 -21.48
N ILE A 29 -37.88 48.16 -21.87
CA ILE A 29 -36.70 47.48 -21.32
C ILE A 29 -36.66 47.61 -19.79
N LYS A 30 -36.89 48.80 -19.24
CA LYS A 30 -36.89 49.05 -17.79
C LYS A 30 -38.08 48.39 -17.09
N ARG A 31 -39.25 48.35 -17.72
CA ARG A 31 -40.47 47.77 -17.13
C ARG A 31 -40.51 46.24 -17.20
N ILE A 32 -39.86 45.64 -18.18
CA ILE A 32 -39.83 44.18 -18.36
C ILE A 32 -38.72 43.50 -17.55
N ASN A 33 -37.69 44.26 -17.16
CA ASN A 33 -36.56 43.76 -16.39
C ASN A 33 -37.04 42.92 -15.20
N PRO A 34 -36.72 41.62 -15.15
CA PRO A 34 -37.30 40.70 -14.18
C PRO A 34 -36.71 40.86 -12.77
N THR A 35 -35.57 41.57 -12.64
CA THR A 35 -34.94 41.86 -11.35
C THR A 35 -35.90 42.55 -10.38
N ALA A 36 -36.00 42.01 -9.16
CA ALA A 36 -36.82 42.49 -8.04
C ALA A 36 -38.35 42.43 -8.25
N ARG A 37 -38.87 41.47 -9.04
CA ARG A 37 -40.30 41.34 -9.35
C ARG A 37 -41.00 40.06 -8.87
N GLN A 38 -40.32 39.17 -8.16
CA GLN A 38 -40.82 37.91 -7.60
C GLN A 38 -41.59 37.09 -8.65
N LEU A 39 -40.97 36.91 -9.82
CA LEU A 39 -41.57 36.18 -10.94
C LEU A 39 -41.23 34.68 -10.84
N SER A 40 -42.06 33.82 -11.44
CA SER A 40 -41.71 32.40 -11.60
C SER A 40 -40.44 32.24 -12.44
N GLU A 41 -39.73 31.12 -12.33
CA GLU A 41 -38.50 30.88 -13.11
C GLU A 41 -38.75 30.98 -14.62
N ALA A 42 -39.84 30.39 -15.11
CA ALA A 42 -40.25 30.47 -16.52
C ALA A 42 -40.53 31.91 -16.97
N ASP A 43 -41.18 32.71 -16.13
CA ASP A 43 -41.46 34.13 -16.43
C ASP A 43 -40.18 34.97 -16.39
N ARG A 44 -39.26 34.67 -15.48
CA ARG A 44 -37.96 35.33 -15.39
C ARG A 44 -37.12 35.12 -16.65
N GLU A 45 -37.01 33.87 -17.11
CA GLU A 45 -36.32 33.54 -18.37
C GLU A 45 -36.96 34.25 -19.56
N ARG A 46 -38.29 34.20 -19.65
CA ARG A 46 -39.07 34.91 -20.67
C ARG A 46 -38.78 36.42 -20.63
N GLY A 47 -38.74 37.02 -19.43
CA GLY A 47 -38.43 38.42 -19.21
C GLY A 47 -37.04 38.83 -19.71
N TYR A 48 -36.00 38.07 -19.37
CA TYR A 48 -34.64 38.32 -19.86
C TYR A 48 -34.54 38.17 -21.38
N LEU A 49 -35.18 37.16 -21.96
CA LEU A 49 -35.19 36.94 -23.40
C LEU A 49 -35.83 38.12 -24.15
N ILE A 50 -36.95 38.65 -23.64
CA ILE A 50 -37.60 39.82 -24.24
C ILE A 50 -36.77 41.09 -24.03
N LYS A 51 -36.20 41.30 -22.84
CA LYS A 51 -35.27 42.41 -22.57
C LYS A 51 -34.12 42.43 -23.59
N ASN A 52 -33.48 41.29 -23.82
CA ASN A 52 -32.38 41.16 -24.78
C ASN A 52 -32.83 41.47 -26.21
N ARG A 53 -34.02 41.01 -26.62
CA ARG A 53 -34.58 41.33 -27.95
C ARG A 53 -34.88 42.82 -28.10
N LEU A 54 -35.43 43.47 -27.08
CA LEU A 54 -35.68 44.91 -27.10
C LEU A 54 -34.38 45.73 -27.14
N GLN A 55 -33.32 45.28 -26.45
CA GLN A 55 -32.00 45.89 -26.49
C GLN A 55 -31.38 45.82 -27.90
N ASN A 56 -31.52 44.67 -28.56
CA ASN A 56 -31.14 44.51 -29.96
C ASN A 56 -31.96 45.42 -30.88
N LEU A 57 -33.28 45.45 -30.70
CA LEU A 57 -34.18 46.31 -31.48
C LEU A 57 -33.83 47.79 -31.34
N LEU A 58 -33.48 48.25 -30.13
CA LEU A 58 -33.03 49.61 -29.85
C LEU A 58 -31.78 49.95 -30.65
N LEU A 59 -30.74 49.11 -30.56
CA LEU A 59 -29.46 49.34 -31.22
C LEU A 59 -29.54 49.20 -32.75
N GLU A 60 -30.31 48.23 -33.26
CA GLU A 60 -30.43 48.02 -34.70
C GLU A 60 -31.17 49.15 -35.44
N ASN A 61 -32.10 49.84 -34.77
CA ASN A 61 -32.89 50.94 -35.38
C ASN A 61 -32.35 52.33 -35.01
N TYR A 62 -31.79 52.48 -33.82
CA TYR A 62 -31.37 53.77 -33.28
C TYR A 62 -29.88 53.82 -32.91
N GLY A 63 -29.10 52.81 -33.27
CA GLY A 63 -27.70 52.67 -32.84
C GLY A 63 -26.84 53.91 -33.08
N GLY A 64 -27.08 54.71 -34.13
CA GLY A 64 -26.35 55.97 -34.35
C GLY A 64 -26.53 57.03 -33.25
N ALA A 65 -27.59 56.93 -32.44
CA ALA A 65 -27.86 57.80 -31.28
C ALA A 65 -27.36 57.22 -29.95
N PHE A 66 -26.81 56.00 -29.95
CA PHE A 66 -26.29 55.32 -28.78
C PHE A 66 -24.83 54.89 -28.98
N TYR A 67 -24.08 54.77 -27.90
CA TYR A 67 -22.76 54.16 -27.94
C TYR A 67 -22.67 53.09 -26.84
N LEU A 68 -21.84 52.07 -27.11
CA LEU A 68 -21.55 51.02 -26.14
C LEU A 68 -20.33 51.44 -25.34
N ALA A 69 -20.55 51.85 -24.10
CA ALA A 69 -19.46 52.05 -23.15
C ALA A 69 -19.15 50.71 -22.49
N PRO A 70 -17.89 50.22 -22.51
CA PRO A 70 -17.53 49.04 -21.73
C PRO A 70 -17.85 49.30 -20.26
N HIS A 71 -18.40 48.31 -19.59
CA HIS A 71 -18.62 48.40 -18.15
C HIS A 71 -17.26 48.62 -17.46
N PRO A 72 -17.15 49.49 -16.44
CA PRO A 72 -15.85 49.83 -15.84
C PRO A 72 -15.06 48.63 -15.30
N TYR A 73 -15.77 47.54 -14.98
CA TYR A 73 -15.23 46.34 -14.35
C TYR A 73 -14.97 45.14 -15.30
N THR A 74 -15.80 44.93 -16.33
CA THR A 74 -15.66 43.79 -17.25
C THR A 74 -15.97 44.22 -18.68
N ASP A 75 -15.13 43.79 -19.61
CA ASP A 75 -15.29 44.11 -21.04
C ASP A 75 -16.40 43.26 -21.70
N GLU A 76 -16.91 42.24 -20.98
CA GLU A 76 -18.01 41.38 -21.42
C GLU A 76 -19.39 42.03 -21.24
N ILE A 77 -19.47 43.11 -20.45
CA ILE A 77 -20.70 43.85 -20.16
C ILE A 77 -20.55 45.25 -20.75
N VAL A 78 -21.60 45.73 -21.40
CA VAL A 78 -21.64 47.07 -22.00
C VAL A 78 -22.83 47.87 -21.48
N LEU A 79 -22.59 49.15 -21.28
CA LEU A 79 -23.60 50.17 -20.97
C LEU A 79 -24.06 50.78 -22.29
N ILE A 80 -25.36 50.70 -22.57
CA ILE A 80 -25.97 51.37 -23.73
C ILE A 80 -26.29 52.81 -23.33
N LYS A 81 -25.48 53.75 -23.80
CA LYS A 81 -25.56 55.18 -23.43
C LYS A 81 -26.04 56.04 -24.58
N HIS A 82 -26.90 57.01 -24.29
CA HIS A 82 -27.37 57.95 -25.30
C HIS A 82 -26.29 58.99 -25.61
N SER A 83 -25.99 59.22 -26.90
CA SER A 83 -24.87 60.07 -27.34
C SER A 83 -25.05 61.56 -27.01
N SER A 84 -26.29 62.05 -26.90
CA SER A 84 -26.58 63.48 -26.64
C SER A 84 -27.23 63.77 -25.29
N LEU A 85 -27.58 62.75 -24.51
CA LEU A 85 -28.27 62.89 -23.22
C LEU A 85 -27.57 62.02 -22.17
N PRO A 86 -26.56 62.54 -21.45
CA PRO A 86 -25.75 61.76 -20.51
C PRO A 86 -26.54 61.17 -19.33
N SER A 87 -27.72 61.73 -19.03
CA SER A 87 -28.63 61.25 -17.98
C SER A 87 -29.54 60.11 -18.44
N ILE A 88 -29.52 59.74 -19.72
CA ILE A 88 -30.28 58.62 -20.26
C ILE A 88 -29.33 57.43 -20.45
N ASP A 89 -29.17 56.67 -19.37
CA ASP A 89 -28.70 55.29 -19.47
C ASP A 89 -29.90 54.42 -19.87
N ALA A 90 -29.80 53.82 -21.06
CA ALA A 90 -30.85 52.96 -21.59
C ALA A 90 -30.93 51.66 -20.79
N CYS A 91 -29.79 50.96 -20.64
CA CYS A 91 -29.61 49.75 -19.84
C CYS A 91 -28.18 49.20 -19.94
N HIS A 92 -27.82 48.26 -19.05
CA HIS A 92 -26.67 47.36 -19.20
C HIS A 92 -27.08 46.07 -19.95
N THR A 93 -26.12 45.44 -20.64
CA THR A 93 -26.31 44.13 -21.27
C THR A 93 -25.00 43.38 -21.42
N HIS A 94 -25.08 42.06 -21.56
CA HIS A 94 -23.91 41.24 -21.87
C HIS A 94 -23.62 41.31 -23.37
N LEU A 95 -22.35 41.48 -23.74
CA LEU A 95 -21.94 41.57 -25.14
C LEU A 95 -22.37 40.34 -25.97
N SER A 96 -22.44 39.15 -25.35
CA SER A 96 -22.81 37.89 -26.00
C SER A 96 -24.28 37.79 -26.41
N VAL A 97 -25.18 38.61 -25.81
CA VAL A 97 -26.61 38.60 -26.14
C VAL A 97 -26.99 39.64 -27.21
N LEU A 98 -26.04 40.48 -27.63
CA LEU A 98 -26.21 41.42 -28.72
C LEU A 98 -25.95 40.74 -30.08
N SER A 99 -26.82 41.02 -31.04
CA SER A 99 -26.72 40.57 -32.43
C SER A 99 -25.55 41.28 -33.11
N VAL A 100 -24.96 40.63 -34.11
CA VAL A 100 -23.89 41.24 -34.93
C VAL A 100 -24.36 42.56 -35.55
N LYS A 101 -25.64 42.65 -35.94
CA LYS A 101 -26.23 43.86 -36.52
C LYS A 101 -26.34 44.99 -35.48
N ALA A 102 -26.80 44.68 -34.25
CA ALA A 102 -26.85 45.65 -33.16
C ALA A 102 -25.47 46.21 -32.81
N LEU A 103 -24.44 45.35 -32.78
CA LEU A 103 -23.04 45.75 -32.54
C LEU A 103 -22.50 46.66 -33.65
N GLN A 104 -22.85 46.39 -34.92
CA GLN A 104 -22.45 47.21 -36.06
C GLN A 104 -23.19 48.54 -36.16
N SER A 105 -24.42 48.61 -35.63
CA SER A 105 -25.26 49.81 -35.67
C SER A 105 -24.95 50.82 -34.58
N ALA A 106 -24.33 50.41 -33.47
CA ALA A 106 -23.96 51.30 -32.37
C ALA A 106 -22.96 52.39 -32.82
N GLY A 107 -23.22 53.63 -32.45
CA GLY A 107 -22.36 54.77 -32.74
C GLY A 107 -21.04 54.72 -31.99
N SER A 108 -20.03 55.39 -32.54
CA SER A 108 -18.75 55.57 -31.86
C SER A 108 -18.92 56.46 -30.61
N PRO A 109 -18.17 56.19 -29.52
CA PRO A 109 -18.20 57.06 -28.36
C PRO A 109 -17.83 58.50 -28.76
N PRO A 110 -18.45 59.54 -28.15
CA PRO A 110 -18.12 60.93 -28.45
C PRO A 110 -16.63 61.18 -28.21
N GLU A 111 -15.95 61.82 -29.18
CA GLU A 111 -14.54 62.19 -29.04
C GLU A 111 -14.35 63.05 -27.78
N PRO A 112 -13.36 62.74 -26.93
CA PRO A 112 -13.04 63.61 -25.79
C PRO A 112 -12.73 65.01 -26.33
N PRO A 113 -13.24 66.09 -25.72
CA PRO A 113 -12.97 67.43 -26.22
C PRO A 113 -11.46 67.66 -26.25
N LEU A 114 -10.93 67.87 -27.46
CA LEU A 114 -9.53 68.24 -27.71
C LEU A 114 -9.13 69.38 -26.76
N PRO A 115 -8.03 69.26 -26.00
CA PRO A 115 -7.59 70.31 -25.11
C PRO A 115 -7.19 71.52 -25.94
N LYS A 116 -8.04 72.54 -25.98
CA LYS A 116 -7.70 73.83 -26.59
C LYS A 116 -6.65 74.51 -25.73
N SER A 117 -5.42 74.46 -26.22
CA SER A 117 -4.30 75.27 -25.74
C SER A 117 -4.62 76.77 -25.87
N LYS A 118 -4.58 77.49 -24.74
CA LYS A 118 -3.84 78.75 -24.58
C LYS A 118 -3.77 79.12 -23.08
N PRO A 119 -2.60 79.57 -22.59
CA PRO A 119 -2.40 79.86 -21.18
C PRO A 119 -2.98 81.25 -20.87
N HIS A 120 -3.96 81.31 -19.97
CA HIS A 120 -4.32 82.57 -19.32
C HIS A 120 -3.83 82.52 -17.87
N LYS A 121 -2.87 83.39 -17.55
CA LYS A 121 -2.46 83.70 -16.19
C LYS A 121 -3.60 84.42 -15.46
N GLU A 122 -3.89 83.95 -14.25
CA GLU A 122 -4.36 84.62 -13.02
C GLU A 122 -5.16 83.57 -12.23
N LYS A 123 -5.02 83.31 -10.93
CA LYS A 123 -4.26 83.87 -9.80
C LYS A 123 -4.10 82.72 -8.79
N ALA A 124 -3.01 82.74 -8.03
CA ALA A 124 -2.76 81.79 -6.95
C ALA A 124 -3.95 81.65 -5.98
N LYS A 125 -4.41 80.41 -5.79
CA LYS A 125 -5.02 79.96 -4.53
C LYS A 125 -4.34 78.66 -4.13
N LYS A 126 -3.64 78.76 -2.99
CA LYS A 126 -3.09 77.72 -2.10
C LYS A 126 -2.64 76.41 -2.75
N GLN A 127 -1.33 76.15 -2.66
CA GLN A 127 -0.79 74.80 -2.62
C GLN A 127 -1.72 73.92 -1.78
N ALA A 128 -2.42 72.99 -2.44
CA ALA A 128 -2.95 71.84 -1.72
C ALA A 128 -1.73 71.06 -1.21
N GLU A 129 -1.77 70.71 0.07
CA GLU A 129 -0.79 69.84 0.70
C GLU A 129 -0.56 68.58 -0.16
N PRO A 130 0.64 67.98 -0.14
CA PRO A 130 0.86 66.71 -0.83
C PRO A 130 -0.21 65.72 -0.38
N ALA A 131 -0.94 65.14 -1.34
CA ALA A 131 -1.92 64.10 -1.07
C ALA A 131 -1.23 63.03 -0.22
N GLY A 132 -1.71 62.83 1.00
CA GLY A 132 -1.18 61.80 1.90
C GLY A 132 -1.26 60.43 1.24
N SER A 133 -0.43 59.49 1.68
CA SER A 133 -0.54 58.10 1.21
C SER A 133 -1.94 57.54 1.48
N ALA A 134 -2.35 56.48 0.79
CA ALA A 134 -3.67 55.87 1.02
C ALA A 134 -3.89 55.48 2.50
N ALA A 135 -2.82 55.08 3.20
CA ALA A 135 -2.84 54.81 4.63
C ALA A 135 -3.07 56.08 5.48
N ASP A 136 -2.51 57.23 5.08
CA ASP A 136 -2.71 58.51 5.76
C ASP A 136 -4.16 59.00 5.60
N LEU A 137 -4.75 58.83 4.42
CA LEU A 137 -6.16 59.18 4.16
C LEU A 137 -7.12 58.31 4.97
N LEU A 138 -6.88 56.99 5.04
CA LEU A 138 -7.67 56.09 5.88
C LEU A 138 -7.58 56.48 7.35
N LYS A 139 -6.36 56.73 7.85
CA LYS A 139 -6.14 57.13 9.25
C LYS A 139 -6.81 58.47 9.58
N ARG A 140 -6.73 59.44 8.66
CA ARG A 140 -7.43 60.73 8.80
C ARG A 140 -8.94 60.56 8.80
N GLY A 141 -9.48 59.73 7.91
CA GLY A 141 -10.91 59.40 7.90
C GLY A 141 -11.37 58.75 9.20
N GLN A 142 -10.59 57.81 9.75
CA GLN A 142 -10.86 57.19 11.06
C GLN A 142 -10.86 58.20 12.20
N LEU A 143 -9.88 59.10 12.25
CA LEU A 143 -9.84 60.17 13.27
C LEU A 143 -11.07 61.09 13.16
N LEU A 144 -11.49 61.45 11.95
CA LEU A 144 -12.69 62.27 11.74
C LEU A 144 -13.97 61.54 12.17
N LEU A 145 -14.05 60.22 11.99
CA LEU A 145 -15.14 59.40 12.51
C LEU A 145 -15.16 59.36 14.04
N GLU A 146 -14.00 59.23 14.68
CA GLU A 146 -13.84 59.30 16.15
C GLU A 146 -14.22 60.69 16.70
N GLU A 147 -13.96 61.74 15.92
CA GLU A 147 -14.34 63.13 16.22
C GLU A 147 -15.78 63.49 15.82
N TYR A 148 -16.56 62.53 15.30
CA TYR A 148 -17.95 62.68 14.85
C TYR A 148 -18.14 63.65 13.67
N ASP A 149 -17.08 63.97 12.91
CA ASP A 149 -17.16 64.79 11.68
C ASP A 149 -17.41 63.89 10.46
N TYR A 150 -18.63 63.36 10.38
CA TYR A 150 -19.05 62.42 9.33
C TYR A 150 -18.94 62.97 7.89
N PRO A 151 -19.35 64.23 7.58
CA PRO A 151 -19.26 64.75 6.22
C PRO A 151 -17.81 64.91 5.73
N GLU A 152 -16.91 65.37 6.59
CA GLU A 152 -15.50 65.49 6.20
C GLU A 152 -14.81 64.12 6.16
N ALA A 153 -15.20 63.17 7.03
CA ALA A 153 -14.74 61.79 6.97
C ALA A 153 -15.14 61.11 5.65
N GLU A 154 -16.40 61.24 5.22
CA GLU A 154 -16.90 60.72 3.94
C GLU A 154 -16.06 61.27 2.78
N LYS A 155 -15.86 62.58 2.74
CA LYS A 155 -15.09 63.25 1.68
C LYS A 155 -13.65 62.77 1.64
N VAL A 156 -12.97 62.69 2.78
CA VAL A 156 -11.59 62.22 2.88
C VAL A 156 -11.45 60.76 2.45
N LEU A 157 -12.38 59.89 2.84
CA LEU A 157 -12.38 58.48 2.45
C LEU A 157 -12.69 58.31 0.95
N ALA A 158 -13.65 59.06 0.40
CA ALA A 158 -14.02 58.99 -1.02
C ALA A 158 -12.92 59.45 -1.98
N GLU A 159 -11.97 60.26 -1.51
CA GLU A 159 -10.80 60.72 -2.26
C GLU A 159 -9.67 59.66 -2.35
N LEU A 160 -9.77 58.52 -1.66
CA LEU A 160 -8.71 57.50 -1.64
C LEU A 160 -8.46 56.88 -3.02
N ARG A 161 -7.21 56.90 -3.48
CA ARG A 161 -6.77 56.30 -4.76
C ARG A 161 -5.54 55.41 -4.54
N LEU A 162 -5.54 54.24 -5.19
CA LEU A 162 -4.42 53.29 -5.12
C LEU A 162 -3.39 53.52 -6.23
N GLU A 163 -2.13 53.63 -5.85
CA GLU A 163 -0.98 53.65 -6.78
C GLU A 163 -0.39 52.24 -6.98
N SER A 164 -0.38 51.42 -5.92
CA SER A 164 0.16 50.06 -5.89
C SER A 164 -0.84 49.05 -5.29
N GLY A 165 -0.63 47.76 -5.57
CA GLY A 165 -1.46 46.68 -5.02
C GLY A 165 -1.24 46.39 -3.53
N ALA A 166 -0.19 46.94 -2.91
CA ALA A 166 0.10 46.72 -1.50
C ALA A 166 -0.96 47.35 -0.56
N ASP A 167 -1.71 48.33 -1.06
CA ASP A 167 -2.69 49.12 -0.30
C ASP A 167 -4.15 48.66 -0.52
N LEU A 168 -4.38 47.48 -1.13
CA LEU A 168 -5.72 46.95 -1.38
C LEU A 168 -6.55 46.76 -0.09
N GLU A 169 -5.90 46.35 1.00
CA GLU A 169 -6.56 46.21 2.30
C GLU A 169 -7.00 47.58 2.86
N THR A 170 -6.22 48.63 2.61
CA THR A 170 -6.53 50.01 3.00
C THR A 170 -7.78 50.50 2.27
N LEU A 171 -7.89 50.24 0.97
CA LEU A 171 -9.08 50.53 0.17
C LEU A 171 -10.31 49.74 0.67
N ALA A 172 -10.14 48.45 0.96
CA ALA A 172 -11.23 47.61 1.46
C ALA A 172 -11.76 48.11 2.83
N LYS A 173 -10.85 48.56 3.72
CA LYS A 173 -11.22 49.17 5.00
C LYS A 173 -11.94 50.50 4.82
N ALA A 174 -11.46 51.38 3.94
CA ALA A 174 -12.13 52.64 3.64
C ALA A 174 -13.56 52.41 3.08
N ALA A 175 -13.71 51.43 2.18
CA ALA A 175 -15.01 51.05 1.64
C ALA A 175 -15.96 50.55 2.72
N ARG A 176 -15.50 49.70 3.64
CA ARG A 176 -16.30 49.25 4.79
C ARG A 176 -16.70 50.39 5.72
N LEU A 177 -15.82 51.34 6.00
CA LEU A 177 -16.19 52.53 6.79
C LEU A 177 -17.28 53.37 6.09
N LEU A 178 -17.20 53.53 4.77
CA LEU A 178 -18.24 54.21 4.00
C LEU A 178 -19.57 53.44 4.00
N LEU A 179 -19.53 52.10 3.92
CA LEU A 179 -20.72 51.23 3.86
C LEU A 179 -21.38 51.01 5.22
N ASP A 180 -20.60 50.61 6.22
CA ASP A 180 -21.10 50.05 7.47
C ASP A 180 -21.28 51.15 8.54
N GLU A 181 -20.34 52.11 8.62
CA GLU A 181 -20.36 53.16 9.65
C GLU A 181 -21.06 54.44 9.18
N LEU A 182 -20.80 54.87 7.93
CA LEU A 182 -21.35 56.13 7.38
C LEU A 182 -22.65 55.97 6.61
N GLY A 183 -22.92 54.78 6.06
CA GLY A 183 -24.06 54.57 5.14
C GLY A 183 -23.95 55.38 3.83
N ALA A 184 -22.77 55.84 3.47
CA ALA A 184 -22.49 56.66 2.29
C ALA A 184 -22.31 55.78 1.04
N TYR A 185 -23.36 55.05 0.67
CA TYR A 185 -23.30 54.00 -0.36
C TYR A 185 -22.89 54.52 -1.74
N SER A 186 -23.39 55.69 -2.15
CA SER A 186 -23.00 56.34 -3.42
C SER A 186 -21.51 56.66 -3.46
N SER A 187 -20.98 57.21 -2.36
CA SER A 187 -19.58 57.59 -2.23
C SER A 187 -18.66 56.37 -2.19
N ALA A 188 -19.12 55.26 -1.59
CA ALA A 188 -18.43 53.97 -1.67
C ALA A 188 -18.36 53.43 -3.10
N VAL A 189 -19.47 53.47 -3.85
CA VAL A 189 -19.51 53.06 -5.28
C VAL A 189 -18.55 53.94 -6.10
N GLU A 190 -18.61 55.26 -5.96
CA GLU A 190 -17.76 56.18 -6.70
C GLU A 190 -16.28 55.97 -6.39
N MET A 191 -15.91 55.80 -5.12
CA MET A 191 -14.54 55.54 -4.69
C MET A 191 -14.01 54.22 -5.25
N LEU A 192 -14.81 53.15 -5.20
CA LEU A 192 -14.42 51.84 -5.71
C LEU A 192 -14.26 51.86 -7.23
N LEU A 193 -15.20 52.47 -7.97
CA LEU A 193 -15.14 52.57 -9.44
C LEU A 193 -14.03 53.49 -9.95
N ALA A 194 -13.61 54.48 -9.16
CA ALA A 194 -12.52 55.39 -9.52
C ALA A 194 -11.13 54.72 -9.50
N GLN A 195 -11.02 53.47 -9.05
CA GLN A 195 -9.77 52.74 -9.02
C GLN A 195 -9.35 52.22 -10.40
N PRO A 196 -8.04 52.06 -10.67
CA PRO A 196 -7.55 51.39 -11.86
C PRO A 196 -8.18 50.00 -12.08
N ARG A 197 -8.52 49.67 -13.34
CA ARG A 197 -9.17 48.39 -13.72
C ARG A 197 -8.52 47.12 -13.16
N LYS A 198 -7.19 47.12 -12.99
CA LYS A 198 -6.46 45.99 -12.40
C LYS A 198 -6.92 45.65 -10.98
N PHE A 199 -7.30 46.64 -10.17
CA PHE A 199 -7.76 46.44 -8.80
C PHE A 199 -9.25 46.10 -8.72
N LEU A 200 -10.04 46.57 -9.69
CA LEU A 200 -11.44 46.17 -9.81
C LEU A 200 -11.60 44.66 -10.07
N LYS A 201 -10.59 44.00 -10.66
CA LYS A 201 -10.55 42.54 -10.84
C LYS A 201 -10.36 41.77 -9.52
N GLU A 202 -9.89 42.41 -8.46
CA GLU A 202 -9.69 41.75 -7.16
C GLU A 202 -11.03 41.38 -6.52
N ARG A 203 -11.14 40.12 -6.08
CA ARG A 203 -12.39 39.54 -5.57
C ARG A 203 -12.99 40.34 -4.42
N SER A 204 -12.16 40.72 -3.43
CA SER A 204 -12.59 41.48 -2.25
C SER A 204 -13.18 42.84 -2.60
N ILE A 205 -12.65 43.49 -3.65
CA ILE A 205 -13.14 44.78 -4.14
C ILE A 205 -14.46 44.62 -4.88
N ARG A 206 -14.62 43.55 -5.68
CA ARG A 206 -15.91 43.24 -6.35
C ARG A 206 -17.02 42.94 -5.37
N GLU A 207 -16.72 42.16 -4.33
CA GLU A 207 -17.68 41.84 -3.28
C GLU A 207 -18.19 43.10 -2.58
N LEU A 208 -17.28 44.00 -2.20
CA LEU A 208 -17.62 45.29 -1.60
C LEU A 208 -18.40 46.20 -2.57
N LEU A 209 -18.06 46.18 -3.86
CA LEU A 209 -18.79 46.93 -4.88
C LEU A 209 -20.22 46.39 -5.07
N ALA A 210 -20.40 45.07 -5.08
CA ALA A 210 -21.72 44.44 -5.17
C ALA A 210 -22.60 44.79 -3.95
N LEU A 211 -22.01 44.75 -2.76
CA LEU A 211 -22.66 45.18 -1.52
C LEU A 211 -23.02 46.67 -1.55
N ALA A 212 -22.11 47.53 -2.03
CA ALA A 212 -22.36 48.96 -2.19
C ALA A 212 -23.53 49.24 -3.14
N TYR A 213 -23.59 48.57 -4.29
CA TYR A 213 -24.71 48.68 -5.22
C TYR A 213 -26.02 48.17 -4.61
N TYR A 214 -25.99 47.04 -3.89
CA TYR A 214 -27.16 46.48 -3.24
C TYR A 214 -27.75 47.44 -2.20
N ARG A 215 -26.89 48.04 -1.37
CA ARG A 215 -27.30 49.03 -0.35
C ARG A 215 -27.74 50.36 -0.96
N ASN A 216 -27.16 50.75 -2.10
CA ASN A 216 -27.56 51.94 -2.87
C ASN A 216 -28.80 51.71 -3.75
N GLU A 217 -29.56 50.63 -3.55
CA GLU A 217 -30.76 50.24 -4.30
C GLU A 217 -30.56 50.00 -5.82
N ASN A 218 -29.32 49.91 -6.30
CA ASN A 218 -28.98 49.54 -7.66
C ASN A 218 -28.92 48.00 -7.79
N LEU A 219 -30.08 47.37 -7.63
CA LEU A 219 -30.21 45.92 -7.46
C LEU A 219 -29.76 45.12 -8.70
N ALA A 220 -29.90 45.69 -9.89
CA ALA A 220 -29.52 45.01 -11.13
C ALA A 220 -28.00 44.94 -11.29
N GLU A 221 -27.29 46.02 -10.97
CA GLU A 221 -25.83 46.10 -10.94
C GLU A 221 -25.25 45.18 -9.86
N ALA A 222 -25.88 45.12 -8.68
CA ALA A 222 -25.50 44.20 -7.62
C ALA A 222 -25.66 42.73 -8.04
N GLY A 223 -26.83 42.37 -8.60
CA GLY A 223 -27.12 41.01 -9.07
C GLY A 223 -26.13 40.54 -10.13
N MET A 224 -25.80 41.38 -11.10
CA MET A 224 -24.82 41.03 -12.15
C MET A 224 -23.42 40.79 -11.60
N ILE A 225 -22.98 41.53 -10.59
CA ILE A 225 -21.66 41.32 -9.98
C ILE A 225 -21.69 40.04 -9.13
N PHE A 226 -22.78 39.78 -8.40
CA PHE A 226 -22.94 38.53 -7.66
C PHE A 226 -22.96 37.30 -8.58
N ASP A 227 -23.67 37.35 -9.71
CA ASP A 227 -23.73 36.25 -10.69
C ASP A 227 -22.35 35.97 -11.34
N ALA A 228 -21.46 36.96 -11.39
CA ALA A 228 -20.08 36.81 -11.86
C ALA A 228 -19.10 36.34 -10.77
N LEU A 229 -19.58 36.14 -9.54
CA LEU A 229 -18.80 35.68 -8.38
C LEU A 229 -19.22 34.25 -7.97
N LEU A 230 -18.28 33.50 -7.39
CA LEU A 230 -18.57 32.17 -6.86
C LEU A 230 -19.19 32.29 -5.46
N PRO A 231 -20.34 31.65 -5.15
CA PRO A 231 -20.95 31.73 -3.82
C PRO A 231 -20.04 31.25 -2.68
N ALA A 232 -19.21 30.21 -2.92
CA ALA A 232 -18.28 29.66 -1.93
C ALA A 232 -17.21 30.66 -1.48
N ASP A 233 -17.08 31.74 -2.22
CA ASP A 233 -16.05 32.74 -2.10
C ASP A 233 -16.58 34.07 -1.51
N LEU A 234 -17.86 34.14 -1.19
CA LEU A 234 -18.45 35.36 -0.64
C LEU A 234 -18.44 35.36 0.89
N GLY A 235 -18.27 36.54 1.47
CA GLY A 235 -18.52 36.77 2.89
C GLY A 235 -20.01 36.66 3.23
N LYS A 236 -20.29 36.54 4.52
CA LYS A 236 -21.64 36.29 5.05
C LYS A 236 -22.67 37.35 4.60
N GLU A 237 -22.28 38.62 4.57
CA GLU A 237 -23.15 39.73 4.17
C GLU A 237 -23.48 39.73 2.68
N ALA A 238 -22.48 39.45 1.84
CA ALA A 238 -22.65 39.31 0.40
C ALA A 238 -23.57 38.13 0.06
N LEU A 239 -23.42 36.99 0.75
CA LEU A 239 -24.32 35.85 0.61
C LEU A 239 -25.77 36.19 0.98
N LEU A 240 -25.97 36.94 2.08
CA LEU A 240 -27.31 37.35 2.50
C LEU A 240 -27.94 38.37 1.54
N ALA A 241 -27.16 39.32 1.03
CA ALA A 241 -27.62 40.28 0.01
C ALA A 241 -28.01 39.57 -1.29
N TRP A 242 -27.22 38.60 -1.73
CA TRP A 242 -27.53 37.79 -2.91
C TRP A 242 -28.72 36.86 -2.69
N ALA A 243 -28.87 36.27 -1.51
CA ALA A 243 -30.05 35.49 -1.15
C ALA A 243 -31.32 36.35 -1.17
N SER A 244 -31.24 37.59 -0.67
CA SER A 244 -32.35 38.55 -0.71
C SER A 244 -32.72 38.94 -2.13
N LEU A 245 -31.73 39.19 -3.00
CA LEU A 245 -31.96 39.41 -4.44
C LEU A 245 -32.61 38.18 -5.09
N SER A 246 -32.08 36.98 -4.82
CA SER A 246 -32.60 35.72 -5.37
C SER A 246 -34.06 35.49 -4.95
N HIS A 247 -34.40 35.75 -3.68
CA HIS A 247 -35.77 35.70 -3.18
C HIS A 247 -36.67 36.75 -3.87
N ARG A 248 -36.18 37.99 -4.01
CA ARG A 248 -36.89 39.04 -4.76
C ARG A 248 -37.03 38.73 -6.25
N ASP A 249 -36.20 37.85 -6.79
CA ASP A 249 -36.27 37.35 -8.16
C ASP A 249 -37.12 36.08 -8.29
N GLY A 250 -37.69 35.57 -7.19
CA GLY A 250 -38.53 34.37 -7.15
C GLY A 250 -37.74 33.04 -7.17
N ASN A 251 -36.43 33.09 -7.00
CA ASN A 251 -35.56 31.89 -6.95
C ASN A 251 -35.34 31.44 -5.51
N ASP A 252 -36.40 30.96 -4.87
CA ASP A 252 -36.41 30.63 -3.45
C ASP A 252 -35.53 29.42 -3.09
N SER A 253 -35.37 28.47 -4.01
CA SER A 253 -34.50 27.29 -3.82
C SER A 253 -33.02 27.70 -3.74
N PHE A 254 -32.57 28.54 -4.66
CA PHE A 254 -31.22 29.11 -4.65
C PHE A 254 -31.02 30.08 -3.49
N ALA A 255 -32.03 30.90 -3.16
CA ALA A 255 -31.98 31.77 -1.98
C ALA A 255 -31.78 30.97 -0.70
N LEU A 256 -32.47 29.83 -0.52
CA LEU A 256 -32.29 28.96 0.64
C LEU A 256 -30.89 28.33 0.68
N GLN A 257 -30.32 27.97 -0.48
CA GLN A 257 -28.94 27.49 -0.56
C GLN A 257 -27.93 28.55 -0.11
N LEU A 258 -28.07 29.78 -0.60
CA LEU A 258 -27.21 30.91 -0.20
C LEU A 258 -27.33 31.23 1.29
N ILE A 259 -28.54 31.14 1.86
CA ILE A 259 -28.77 31.33 3.31
C ILE A 259 -28.05 30.24 4.11
N ARG A 260 -28.11 28.97 3.71
CA ARG A 260 -27.36 27.89 4.39
C ARG A 260 -25.86 28.13 4.34
N MET A 261 -25.34 28.54 3.18
CA MET A 261 -23.92 28.91 3.05
C MET A 261 -23.55 30.11 3.93
N ALA A 262 -24.46 31.07 4.15
CA ALA A 262 -24.25 32.18 5.08
C ALA A 262 -24.29 31.74 6.56
N GLU A 263 -25.15 30.77 6.91
CA GLU A 263 -25.23 30.22 8.27
C GLU A 263 -23.94 29.48 8.68
N GLU A 264 -23.26 28.84 7.72
CA GLU A 264 -21.96 28.19 7.91
C GLU A 264 -20.81 29.18 8.18
N ARG A 265 -21.00 30.48 7.90
CA ARG A 265 -19.98 31.52 8.16
C ARG A 265 -20.13 32.11 9.56
N GLU A 266 -19.01 32.39 10.22
CA GLU A 266 -18.97 33.07 11.51
C GLU A 266 -19.52 34.52 11.43
N GLY A 267 -20.06 35.02 12.54
CA GLY A 267 -20.62 36.38 12.68
C GLY A 267 -22.15 36.41 12.78
N PHE A 268 -22.70 37.49 13.36
CA PHE A 268 -24.15 37.71 13.46
C PHE A 268 -24.59 38.74 12.41
N LEU A 269 -25.62 38.43 11.64
CA LEU A 269 -26.24 39.38 10.71
C LEU A 269 -27.73 39.52 11.01
N GLY A 270 -28.15 40.77 11.23
CA GLY A 270 -29.57 41.12 11.34
C GLY A 270 -30.31 40.78 10.05
N GLY A 271 -31.55 40.29 10.17
CA GLY A 271 -32.42 39.98 9.02
C GLY A 271 -32.22 38.59 8.40
N LEU A 272 -31.20 37.82 8.78
CA LEU A 272 -31.00 36.46 8.25
C LEU A 272 -32.16 35.53 8.58
N ALA A 273 -32.60 35.50 9.85
CA ALA A 273 -33.73 34.67 10.29
C ALA A 273 -35.06 35.08 9.63
N GLU A 274 -35.26 36.38 9.40
CA GLU A 274 -36.45 36.91 8.75
C GLU A 274 -36.49 36.52 7.27
N LEU A 275 -35.37 36.68 6.55
CA LEU A 275 -35.25 36.26 5.16
C LEU A 275 -35.41 34.75 5.01
N ARG A 276 -34.80 33.96 5.90
CA ARG A 276 -34.95 32.50 5.93
C ARG A 276 -36.42 32.11 6.08
N LYS A 277 -37.13 32.70 7.04
CA LYS A 277 -38.55 32.45 7.25
C LYS A 277 -39.40 32.82 6.04
N ALA A 278 -39.07 33.93 5.37
CA ALA A 278 -39.78 34.36 4.16
C ALA A 278 -39.56 33.39 2.98
N VAL A 279 -38.32 32.93 2.77
CA VAL A 279 -37.95 31.96 1.73
C VAL A 279 -38.58 30.59 2.02
N GLU A 280 -38.43 30.07 3.23
CA GLU A 280 -39.01 28.78 3.64
C GLU A 280 -40.55 28.80 3.54
N GLY A 281 -41.21 29.89 3.95
CA GLY A 281 -42.66 30.05 3.79
C GLY A 281 -43.13 30.24 2.35
N SER A 282 -42.23 30.57 1.41
CA SER A 282 -42.53 30.57 -0.04
C SER A 282 -42.45 29.17 -0.62
N LEU A 283 -41.35 28.45 -0.33
CA LEU A 283 -41.15 27.05 -0.74
C LEU A 283 -42.21 26.12 -0.18
N GLU A 284 -42.65 26.33 1.06
CA GLU A 284 -43.71 25.54 1.68
C GLU A 284 -45.05 25.69 0.93
N ARG A 285 -45.43 26.91 0.54
CA ARG A 285 -46.64 27.17 -0.26
C ARG A 285 -46.57 26.54 -1.66
N GLU A 286 -45.37 26.47 -2.24
CA GLU A 286 -45.16 25.81 -3.52
C GLU A 286 -45.24 24.28 -3.41
N ALA A 287 -44.76 23.71 -2.31
CA ALA A 287 -44.77 22.27 -2.06
C ALA A 287 -46.12 21.73 -1.54
N GLU A 288 -46.96 22.58 -0.94
CA GLU A 288 -48.27 22.25 -0.38
C GLU A 288 -49.21 21.48 -1.32
N PRO A 289 -49.43 21.86 -2.61
CA PRO A 289 -50.30 21.09 -3.51
C PRO A 289 -49.80 19.67 -3.75
N LEU A 290 -48.49 19.48 -3.92
CA LEU A 290 -47.87 18.16 -4.12
C LEU A 290 -48.00 17.30 -2.87
N PHE A 291 -47.85 17.92 -1.69
CA PHE A 291 -48.04 17.22 -0.42
C PHE A 291 -49.50 16.79 -0.19
N ASN A 292 -50.47 17.66 -0.52
CA ASN A 292 -51.90 17.32 -0.45
C ASN A 292 -52.27 16.17 -1.40
N GLU A 293 -51.67 16.12 -2.60
CA GLU A 293 -51.82 14.97 -3.50
C GLU A 293 -51.23 13.67 -2.92
N ALA A 294 -50.10 13.77 -2.20
CA ALA A 294 -49.50 12.63 -1.51
C ALA A 294 -50.43 12.09 -0.41
N LEU A 295 -51.02 12.96 0.42
CA LEU A 295 -51.99 12.58 1.45
C LEU A 295 -53.23 11.90 0.84
N ALA A 296 -53.78 12.48 -0.22
CA ALA A 296 -54.93 11.89 -0.90
C ALA A 296 -54.61 10.50 -1.49
N ALA A 297 -53.37 10.24 -1.88
CA ALA A 297 -52.93 8.91 -2.32
C ALA A 297 -52.80 7.92 -1.15
N VAL A 298 -52.33 8.36 0.01
CA VAL A 298 -52.33 7.55 1.26
C VAL A 298 -53.76 7.14 1.63
N GLU A 299 -54.72 8.07 1.58
CA GLU A 299 -56.13 7.80 1.88
C GLU A 299 -56.76 6.78 0.94
N ARG A 300 -56.32 6.74 -0.33
CA ARG A 300 -56.74 5.74 -1.32
C ARG A 300 -56.03 4.40 -1.18
N GLY A 301 -55.07 4.27 -0.26
CA GLY A 301 -54.23 3.08 -0.08
C GLY A 301 -53.17 2.88 -1.16
N ASP A 302 -52.90 3.88 -2.01
CA ASP A 302 -51.87 3.83 -3.04
C ASP A 302 -50.56 4.43 -2.50
N LEU A 303 -49.85 3.61 -1.72
CA LEU A 303 -48.56 4.00 -1.11
C LEU A 303 -47.49 4.33 -2.16
N ALA A 304 -47.55 3.73 -3.36
CA ALA A 304 -46.58 4.01 -4.42
C ALA A 304 -46.79 5.40 -5.03
N ALA A 305 -48.05 5.77 -5.33
CA ALA A 305 -48.37 7.12 -5.77
C ALA A 305 -48.14 8.17 -4.67
N ALA A 306 -48.44 7.84 -3.41
CA ALA A 306 -48.15 8.70 -2.26
C ALA A 306 -46.65 8.99 -2.13
N ALA A 307 -45.81 7.96 -2.22
CA ALA A 307 -44.37 8.11 -2.17
C ALA A 307 -43.80 8.94 -3.33
N LEU A 308 -44.36 8.80 -4.54
CA LEU A 308 -43.96 9.61 -5.69
C LEU A 308 -44.23 11.11 -5.44
N ARG A 309 -45.45 11.43 -5.00
CA ARG A 309 -45.87 12.83 -4.74
C ARG A 309 -45.13 13.43 -3.54
N ALA A 310 -44.88 12.64 -2.49
CA ALA A 310 -44.08 13.05 -1.34
C ALA A 310 -42.62 13.38 -1.73
N ARG A 311 -42.01 12.62 -2.65
CA ARG A 311 -40.67 12.95 -3.18
C ARG A 311 -40.68 14.26 -3.97
N GLN A 312 -41.69 14.48 -4.79
CA GLN A 312 -41.83 15.73 -5.55
C GLN A 312 -42.01 16.93 -4.61
N ALA A 313 -42.81 16.80 -3.55
CA ALA A 313 -42.94 17.84 -2.53
C ALA A 313 -41.62 18.12 -1.81
N LEU A 314 -40.84 17.09 -1.48
CA LEU A 314 -39.51 17.22 -0.85
C LEU A 314 -38.43 17.80 -1.78
N GLN A 315 -38.58 17.67 -3.10
CA GLN A 315 -37.70 18.35 -4.06
C GLN A 315 -37.91 19.86 -4.04
N VAL A 316 -39.15 20.31 -3.86
CA VAL A 316 -39.51 21.73 -3.75
C VAL A 316 -39.13 22.27 -2.37
N TYR A 317 -39.60 21.63 -1.29
CA TYR A 317 -39.24 21.99 0.08
C TYR A 317 -38.73 20.78 0.86
N PRO A 318 -37.40 20.65 1.04
CA PRO A 318 -36.81 19.54 1.78
C PRO A 318 -37.24 19.46 3.25
N GLY A 319 -37.75 20.55 3.83
CA GLY A 319 -38.14 20.64 5.25
C GLY A 319 -39.48 19.99 5.62
N LEU A 320 -40.24 19.45 4.66
CA LEU A 320 -41.54 18.81 4.93
C LEU A 320 -41.40 17.48 5.69
N ALA A 321 -41.47 17.53 7.02
CA ALA A 321 -41.37 16.34 7.87
C ALA A 321 -42.42 15.26 7.53
N ALA A 322 -43.68 15.67 7.37
CA ALA A 322 -44.78 14.74 7.08
C ALA A 322 -44.66 14.03 5.72
N ALA A 323 -44.01 14.65 4.71
CA ALA A 323 -43.73 13.97 3.45
C ALA A 323 -42.68 12.84 3.61
N ARG A 324 -41.74 12.99 4.55
CA ARG A 324 -40.74 11.95 4.86
C ARG A 324 -41.39 10.75 5.54
N GLU A 325 -42.34 10.98 6.45
CA GLU A 325 -43.10 9.91 7.12
C GLU A 325 -43.84 9.01 6.10
N ILE A 326 -44.40 9.59 5.03
CA ILE A 326 -45.02 8.83 3.93
C ILE A 326 -43.99 7.93 3.23
N LEU A 327 -42.76 8.42 3.01
CA LEU A 327 -41.70 7.62 2.40
C LEU A 327 -41.22 6.50 3.31
N GLU A 328 -41.09 6.76 4.61
CA GLU A 328 -40.73 5.76 5.62
C GLU A 328 -41.78 4.65 5.72
N ALA A 329 -43.07 5.01 5.66
CA ALA A 329 -44.16 4.03 5.64
C ALA A 329 -44.12 3.16 4.37
N HIS A 330 -43.80 3.74 3.21
CA HIS A 330 -43.65 2.99 1.96
C HIS A 330 -42.45 2.03 1.98
N THR A 331 -41.30 2.47 2.50
CA THR A 331 -40.12 1.60 2.64
C THR A 331 -40.39 0.46 3.61
N ALA A 332 -41.01 0.74 4.76
CA ALA A 332 -41.38 -0.30 5.73
C ALA A 332 -42.37 -1.32 5.14
N SER A 333 -43.31 -0.88 4.30
CA SER A 333 -44.23 -1.80 3.60
C SER A 333 -43.49 -2.73 2.63
N LYS A 334 -42.58 -2.18 1.80
CA LYS A 334 -41.79 -2.98 0.86
C LYS A 334 -40.92 -4.01 1.55
N GLU A 335 -40.26 -3.62 2.64
CA GLU A 335 -39.42 -4.53 3.42
C GLU A 335 -40.24 -5.69 3.99
N ARG A 336 -41.46 -5.43 4.49
CA ARG A 336 -42.37 -6.50 4.96
C ARG A 336 -42.75 -7.47 3.83
N ASP A 337 -43.06 -6.96 2.63
CA ASP A 337 -43.43 -7.80 1.49
C ASP A 337 -42.24 -8.67 1.02
N GLU A 338 -41.04 -8.09 0.93
CA GLU A 338 -39.82 -8.82 0.58
C GLU A 338 -39.49 -9.91 1.61
N LEU A 339 -39.59 -9.60 2.91
CA LEU A 339 -39.41 -10.58 3.98
C LEU A 339 -40.43 -11.72 3.90
N SER A 340 -41.70 -11.40 3.61
CA SER A 340 -42.76 -12.40 3.43
C SER A 340 -42.43 -13.36 2.28
N MET A 341 -41.96 -12.85 1.14
CA MET A 341 -41.56 -13.69 0.01
C MET A 341 -40.38 -14.60 0.35
N LEU A 342 -39.33 -14.08 1.01
CA LEU A 342 -38.17 -14.87 1.42
C LEU A 342 -38.56 -16.02 2.37
N TRP A 343 -39.48 -15.77 3.31
CA TRP A 343 -40.01 -16.81 4.19
C TRP A 343 -40.85 -17.86 3.45
N GLN A 344 -41.59 -17.49 2.42
CA GLN A 344 -42.34 -18.43 1.58
C GLN A 344 -41.40 -19.30 0.73
N GLU A 345 -40.37 -18.71 0.12
CA GLU A 345 -39.36 -19.40 -0.66
C GLU A 345 -38.59 -20.42 0.20
N PHE A 346 -38.23 -20.02 1.43
CA PHE A 346 -37.60 -20.93 2.40
C PHE A 346 -38.49 -22.14 2.72
N ARG A 347 -39.80 -21.97 2.83
CA ARG A 347 -40.74 -23.08 3.10
C ARG A 347 -40.91 -24.00 1.89
N ALA A 348 -40.84 -23.47 0.68
CA ALA A 348 -41.00 -24.23 -0.56
C ALA A 348 -39.74 -25.00 -0.98
N THR A 349 -38.55 -24.57 -0.50
CA THR A 349 -37.27 -25.15 -0.90
C THR A 349 -36.96 -26.43 -0.12
N GLU A 350 -36.67 -27.53 -0.81
CA GLU A 350 -36.31 -28.82 -0.19
C GLU A 350 -34.79 -29.01 0.01
N SER A 351 -33.97 -28.46 -0.90
CA SER A 351 -32.51 -28.57 -0.86
C SER A 351 -31.90 -27.90 0.37
N CYS A 352 -31.04 -28.63 1.09
CA CYS A 352 -30.40 -28.13 2.30
C CYS A 352 -29.52 -26.90 2.05
N GLU A 353 -28.81 -26.85 0.92
CA GLU A 353 -27.91 -25.72 0.59
C GLU A 353 -28.70 -24.46 0.25
N ALA A 354 -29.70 -24.57 -0.61
CA ALA A 354 -30.57 -23.45 -0.96
C ALA A 354 -31.36 -22.93 0.26
N ARG A 355 -31.75 -23.81 1.19
CA ARG A 355 -32.38 -23.40 2.47
C ARG A 355 -31.42 -22.63 3.37
N LEU A 356 -30.14 -23.00 3.44
CA LEU A 356 -29.13 -22.27 4.20
C LEU A 356 -28.86 -20.88 3.60
N ASP A 357 -28.81 -20.76 2.28
CA ASP A 357 -28.65 -19.46 1.60
C ASP A 357 -29.83 -18.52 1.85
N LEU A 358 -31.06 -19.06 1.82
CA LEU A 358 -32.27 -18.30 2.14
C LEU A 358 -32.29 -17.87 3.62
N LEU A 359 -31.86 -18.73 4.54
CA LEU A 359 -31.74 -18.37 5.96
C LEU A 359 -30.66 -17.30 6.20
N ALA A 360 -29.57 -17.29 5.44
CA ALA A 360 -28.57 -16.23 5.51
C ALA A 360 -29.16 -14.87 5.09
N ARG A 361 -29.88 -14.83 3.97
CA ARG A 361 -30.59 -13.62 3.51
C ARG A 361 -31.65 -13.15 4.51
N LEU A 362 -32.40 -14.08 5.12
CA LEU A 362 -33.36 -13.77 6.18
C LEU A 362 -32.66 -13.26 7.44
N GLN A 363 -31.49 -13.79 7.80
CA GLN A 363 -30.74 -13.36 8.99
C GLN A 363 -30.26 -11.91 8.91
N GLU A 364 -29.94 -11.44 7.70
CA GLU A 364 -29.53 -10.05 7.45
C GLU A 364 -30.70 -9.07 7.51
N ARG A 365 -31.91 -9.52 7.15
CA ARG A 365 -33.06 -8.64 6.91
C ARG A 365 -34.17 -8.72 7.96
N ASP A 366 -34.40 -9.88 8.59
CA ASP A 366 -35.45 -10.10 9.60
C ASP A 366 -34.83 -10.15 11.00
N THR A 367 -34.64 -8.98 11.60
CA THR A 367 -34.05 -8.84 12.94
C THR A 367 -35.00 -9.30 14.05
N GLU A 368 -36.32 -9.30 13.81
CA GLU A 368 -37.34 -9.71 14.78
C GLU A 368 -37.32 -11.23 15.02
N LYS A 369 -37.04 -12.03 13.98
CA LYS A 369 -37.01 -13.51 14.07
C LYS A 369 -35.60 -14.10 14.16
N ARG A 370 -34.62 -13.31 14.61
CA ARG A 370 -33.20 -13.70 14.62
C ARG A 370 -32.90 -15.02 15.35
N GLU A 371 -33.53 -15.25 16.50
CA GLU A 371 -33.31 -16.50 17.25
C GLU A 371 -33.91 -17.71 16.52
N THR A 372 -35.13 -17.58 15.98
CA THR A 372 -35.75 -18.62 15.15
C THR A 372 -34.89 -18.95 13.92
N ILE A 373 -34.32 -17.95 13.26
CA ILE A 373 -33.42 -18.15 12.11
C ILE A 373 -32.16 -18.90 12.54
N ARG A 374 -31.55 -18.55 13.68
CA ARG A 374 -30.37 -19.26 14.20
C ARG A 374 -30.66 -20.73 14.50
N GLU A 375 -31.80 -21.02 15.10
CA GLU A 375 -32.24 -22.41 15.36
C GLU A 375 -32.39 -23.21 14.06
N LEU A 376 -33.02 -22.61 13.05
CA LEU A 376 -33.18 -23.22 11.73
C LEU A 376 -31.83 -23.43 11.02
N VAL A 377 -30.91 -22.47 11.11
CA VAL A 377 -29.55 -22.62 10.57
C VAL A 377 -28.81 -23.77 11.25
N ALA A 378 -28.91 -23.88 12.58
CA ALA A 378 -28.31 -24.99 13.31
C ALA A 378 -28.92 -26.34 12.89
N HIS A 379 -30.23 -26.40 12.72
CA HIS A 379 -30.94 -27.60 12.26
C HIS A 379 -30.50 -28.04 10.85
N GLU A 380 -30.49 -27.12 9.88
CA GLU A 380 -30.08 -27.42 8.50
C GLU A 380 -28.58 -27.77 8.41
N LYS A 381 -27.71 -27.10 9.17
CA LYS A 381 -26.29 -27.49 9.26
C LYS A 381 -26.11 -28.90 9.82
N ALA A 382 -26.88 -29.28 10.83
CA ALA A 382 -26.86 -30.64 11.37
C ALA A 382 -27.37 -31.67 10.34
N ARG A 383 -28.42 -31.34 9.58
CA ARG A 383 -28.94 -32.17 8.49
C ARG A 383 -27.88 -32.39 7.40
N ARG A 384 -27.27 -31.31 6.91
CA ARG A 384 -26.18 -31.36 5.91
C ARG A 384 -25.01 -32.21 6.38
N LYS A 385 -24.56 -32.04 7.63
CA LYS A 385 -23.47 -32.84 8.21
C LYS A 385 -23.82 -34.32 8.20
N LYS A 386 -25.05 -34.69 8.54
CA LYS A 386 -25.51 -36.10 8.52
C LYS A 386 -25.56 -36.68 7.11
N GLU A 387 -26.04 -35.92 6.13
CA GLU A 387 -26.06 -36.34 4.72
C GLU A 387 -24.65 -36.52 4.14
N GLN A 388 -23.74 -35.60 4.46
CA GLN A 388 -22.33 -35.69 4.07
C GLN A 388 -21.67 -36.93 4.68
N LEU A 389 -21.85 -37.18 5.98
CA LEU A 389 -21.32 -38.38 6.66
C LEU A 389 -21.82 -39.69 6.01
N ALA A 390 -23.10 -39.74 5.61
CA ALA A 390 -23.68 -40.89 4.93
C ALA A 390 -23.12 -41.08 3.51
N SER A 391 -22.92 -39.97 2.77
CA SER A 391 -22.31 -39.98 1.43
C SER A 391 -20.87 -40.47 1.46
N GLU A 392 -20.07 -39.97 2.40
CA GLU A 392 -18.67 -40.38 2.57
C GLU A 392 -18.54 -41.85 2.99
N LEU A 393 -19.48 -42.36 3.79
CA LEU A 393 -19.51 -43.79 4.14
C LEU A 393 -19.76 -44.67 2.89
N LYS A 394 -20.68 -44.25 2.01
CA LYS A 394 -20.96 -44.94 0.75
C LYS A 394 -19.77 -44.85 -0.23
N SER A 395 -19.07 -43.71 -0.23
CA SER A 395 -17.82 -43.52 -0.97
C SER A 395 -16.74 -44.50 -0.48
N LEU A 396 -16.56 -44.61 0.84
CA LEU A 396 -15.63 -45.57 1.45
C LEU A 396 -15.94 -47.01 1.08
N GLU A 397 -17.21 -47.43 1.09
CA GLU A 397 -17.64 -48.77 0.64
C GLU A 397 -17.23 -49.04 -0.82
N THR A 398 -17.42 -48.04 -1.68
CA THR A 398 -17.07 -48.13 -3.11
C THR A 398 -15.55 -48.21 -3.31
N LEU A 399 -14.79 -47.37 -2.61
CA LEU A 399 -13.32 -47.34 -2.67
C LEU A 399 -12.70 -48.64 -2.11
N ALA A 400 -13.26 -49.16 -1.01
CA ALA A 400 -12.82 -50.41 -0.41
C ALA A 400 -13.06 -51.60 -1.34
N ALA A 401 -14.20 -51.65 -2.03
CA ALA A 401 -14.49 -52.66 -3.05
C ALA A 401 -13.53 -52.59 -4.25
N GLY A 402 -13.10 -51.37 -4.63
CA GLY A 402 -12.11 -51.13 -5.68
C GLY A 402 -10.65 -51.31 -5.26
N ALA A 403 -10.38 -51.66 -3.99
CA ALA A 403 -9.04 -51.71 -3.41
C ALA A 403 -8.22 -50.39 -3.55
N CYS A 404 -8.92 -49.25 -3.60
CA CYS A 404 -8.34 -47.91 -3.60
C CYS A 404 -7.95 -47.51 -2.17
N TRP A 405 -6.94 -48.20 -1.62
CA TRP A 405 -6.63 -48.12 -0.19
C TRP A 405 -6.17 -46.73 0.24
N GLY A 406 -5.41 -46.01 -0.60
CA GLY A 406 -4.92 -44.68 -0.25
C GLY A 406 -6.06 -43.71 0.03
N GLU A 407 -7.07 -43.73 -0.83
CA GLU A 407 -8.28 -42.95 -0.76
C GLU A 407 -9.17 -43.41 0.40
N CYS A 408 -9.23 -44.71 0.69
CA CYS A 408 -9.91 -45.23 1.88
C CYS A 408 -9.31 -44.66 3.18
N PHE A 409 -7.98 -44.55 3.26
CA PHE A 409 -7.31 -43.97 4.42
C PHE A 409 -7.70 -42.51 4.63
N ASP A 410 -7.73 -41.73 3.56
CA ASP A 410 -8.08 -40.31 3.62
C ASP A 410 -9.51 -40.13 4.15
N VAL A 411 -10.46 -40.94 3.69
CA VAL A 411 -11.85 -40.94 4.18
C VAL A 411 -11.94 -41.40 5.65
N LEU A 412 -11.18 -42.43 6.05
CA LEU A 412 -11.15 -42.90 7.44
C LEU A 412 -10.50 -41.89 8.39
N LEU A 413 -9.45 -41.20 7.95
CA LEU A 413 -8.83 -40.12 8.69
C LEU A 413 -9.81 -38.95 8.85
N TRP A 414 -10.55 -38.61 7.79
CA TRP A 414 -11.63 -37.63 7.86
C TRP A 414 -12.71 -38.03 8.88
N PHE A 415 -13.12 -39.30 8.92
CA PHE A 415 -14.05 -39.82 9.94
C PHE A 415 -13.49 -39.71 11.36
N SER A 416 -12.18 -39.92 11.56
CA SER A 416 -11.54 -39.82 12.88
C SER A 416 -11.50 -38.39 13.45
N ARG A 417 -11.67 -37.39 12.59
CA ARG A 417 -11.71 -35.96 12.97
C ARG A 417 -13.14 -35.47 13.28
N GLN A 418 -14.16 -36.33 13.09
CA GLN A 418 -15.54 -35.98 13.38
C GLN A 418 -15.83 -36.06 14.89
N GLU A 419 -16.72 -35.20 15.36
CA GLU A 419 -17.10 -35.13 16.80
C GLU A 419 -17.79 -36.40 17.30
N ASP A 420 -18.47 -37.14 16.42
CA ASP A 420 -19.18 -38.37 16.76
C ASP A 420 -18.33 -39.62 16.42
N PRO A 421 -17.72 -40.29 17.41
CA PRO A 421 -16.86 -41.44 17.20
C PRO A 421 -17.61 -42.68 16.69
N GLN A 422 -18.95 -42.69 16.72
CA GLN A 422 -19.75 -43.80 16.20
C GLN A 422 -19.60 -43.95 14.68
N TRP A 423 -19.38 -42.86 13.95
CA TRP A 423 -19.20 -42.91 12.50
C TRP A 423 -17.87 -43.55 12.10
N LEU A 424 -16.78 -43.25 12.80
CA LEU A 424 -15.50 -43.94 12.59
C LEU A 424 -15.63 -45.44 12.88
N LYS A 425 -16.32 -45.80 13.97
CA LYS A 425 -16.56 -47.21 14.31
C LYS A 425 -17.34 -47.92 13.20
N LYS A 426 -18.35 -47.27 12.64
CA LYS A 426 -19.13 -47.79 11.51
C LYS A 426 -18.29 -47.91 10.24
N ALA A 427 -17.49 -46.90 9.91
CA ALA A 427 -16.56 -46.91 8.78
C ALA A 427 -15.52 -48.05 8.88
N CYS A 428 -14.99 -48.30 10.08
CA CYS A 428 -14.05 -49.39 10.32
C CYS A 428 -14.66 -50.80 10.16
N THR A 429 -15.99 -50.95 10.11
CA THR A 429 -16.62 -52.25 9.82
C THR A 429 -16.66 -52.62 8.33
N VAL A 430 -16.35 -51.67 7.43
CA VAL A 430 -16.38 -51.88 5.98
C VAL A 430 -15.32 -52.89 5.52
N SER A 431 -14.16 -52.97 6.18
CA SER A 431 -13.10 -53.93 5.86
C SER A 431 -12.35 -54.39 7.11
N ARG A 432 -11.90 -55.66 7.11
CA ARG A 432 -11.03 -56.21 8.17
C ARG A 432 -9.70 -55.46 8.29
N LEU A 433 -9.24 -54.83 7.22
CA LEU A 433 -8.00 -54.02 7.22
C LEU A 433 -8.17 -52.68 7.96
N PHE A 434 -9.40 -52.27 8.26
CA PHE A 434 -9.70 -51.01 8.93
C PHE A 434 -9.79 -51.16 10.46
N SER A 435 -9.88 -52.38 11.00
CA SER A 435 -10.04 -52.63 12.44
C SER A 435 -8.90 -52.04 13.26
N VAL A 436 -7.68 -52.14 12.74
CA VAL A 436 -6.43 -51.62 13.33
C VAL A 436 -6.37 -50.09 13.42
N LEU A 437 -7.34 -49.37 12.86
CA LEU A 437 -7.43 -47.90 12.89
C LEU A 437 -8.38 -47.38 13.97
N SER A 438 -9.41 -48.15 14.33
CA SER A 438 -10.51 -47.69 15.21
C SER A 438 -10.07 -47.11 16.57
N HIS A 439 -8.91 -47.52 17.09
CA HIS A 439 -8.36 -47.09 18.38
C HIS A 439 -6.86 -46.76 18.33
N ASN A 440 -6.31 -46.52 17.13
CA ASN A 440 -4.87 -46.36 16.93
C ASN A 440 -4.38 -44.93 17.13
N GLN A 441 -4.43 -44.47 18.38
CA GLN A 441 -3.93 -43.15 18.76
C GLN A 441 -2.46 -42.95 18.42
N ARG A 442 -1.64 -44.02 18.35
CA ARG A 442 -0.23 -43.92 18.02
C ARG A 442 -0.02 -43.56 16.55
N LEU A 443 -0.79 -44.18 15.65
CA LEU A 443 -0.77 -43.88 14.22
C LEU A 443 -1.29 -42.47 13.94
N PHE A 444 -2.39 -42.07 14.58
CA PHE A 444 -2.98 -40.73 14.38
C PHE A 444 -2.20 -39.57 15.01
N ARG A 445 -1.18 -39.84 15.84
CA ARG A 445 -0.24 -38.81 16.33
C ARG A 445 0.84 -38.44 15.31
N LEU A 446 0.96 -39.21 14.23
CA LEU A 446 1.92 -38.92 13.17
C LEU A 446 1.39 -37.86 12.21
N PRO A 447 2.28 -37.19 11.46
CA PRO A 447 1.89 -36.46 10.27
C PRO A 447 1.07 -37.36 9.33
N GLU A 448 0.02 -36.80 8.72
CA GLU A 448 -0.96 -37.52 7.89
C GLU A 448 -0.31 -38.41 6.82
N ARG A 449 0.70 -37.90 6.14
CA ARG A 449 1.47 -38.66 5.14
C ARG A 449 2.16 -39.90 5.72
N ALA A 450 2.79 -39.75 6.89
CA ALA A 450 3.49 -40.85 7.55
C ALA A 450 2.50 -41.89 8.13
N ALA A 451 1.35 -41.44 8.63
CA ALA A 451 0.28 -42.33 9.08
C ALA A 451 -0.29 -43.15 7.89
N ARG A 452 -0.52 -42.48 6.76
CA ARG A 452 -0.98 -43.10 5.51
C ARG A 452 0.01 -44.12 4.98
N GLU A 453 1.29 -43.75 4.87
CA GLU A 453 2.35 -44.65 4.40
C GLU A 453 2.46 -45.88 5.31
N ALA A 454 2.48 -45.70 6.64
CA ALA A 454 2.55 -46.80 7.59
C ALA A 454 1.34 -47.76 7.50
N TRP A 455 0.12 -47.24 7.35
CA TRP A 455 -1.05 -48.10 7.18
C TRP A 455 -1.10 -48.78 5.81
N LEU A 456 -0.70 -48.10 4.73
CA LEU A 456 -0.59 -48.70 3.40
C LEU A 456 0.45 -49.81 3.36
N ASP A 457 1.57 -49.68 4.07
CA ASP A 457 2.58 -50.73 4.16
C ASP A 457 2.07 -51.94 4.94
N PHE A 458 1.25 -51.74 5.99
CA PHE A 458 0.49 -52.81 6.63
C PHE A 458 -0.47 -53.51 5.64
N VAL A 459 -1.26 -52.75 4.88
CA VAL A 459 -2.20 -53.30 3.88
C VAL A 459 -1.47 -54.08 2.78
N LYS A 460 -0.35 -53.57 2.28
CA LYS A 460 0.49 -54.25 1.28
C LYS A 460 1.04 -55.56 1.83
N ALA A 461 1.56 -55.57 3.05
CA ALA A 461 2.09 -56.77 3.69
C ALA A 461 0.99 -57.83 3.89
N LYS A 462 -0.20 -57.43 4.37
CA LYS A 462 -1.35 -58.33 4.50
C LYS A 462 -1.80 -58.91 3.17
N SER A 463 -1.95 -58.05 2.16
CA SER A 463 -2.36 -58.49 0.81
C SER A 463 -1.32 -59.40 0.14
N ALA A 464 -0.04 -59.25 0.47
CA ALA A 464 1.04 -60.11 -0.03
C ALA A 464 1.09 -61.46 0.72
N LEU A 465 0.83 -61.47 2.02
CA LEU A 465 0.69 -62.68 2.83
C LEU A 465 -0.48 -63.54 2.40
N GLU A 466 -1.65 -62.93 2.15
CA GLU A 466 -2.84 -63.64 1.63
C GLU A 466 -2.60 -64.28 0.25
N ARG A 467 -1.69 -63.69 -0.55
CA ARG A 467 -1.26 -64.23 -1.86
C ARG A 467 -0.07 -65.20 -1.77
N GLY A 468 0.40 -65.52 -0.56
CA GLY A 468 1.50 -66.47 -0.33
C GLY A 468 2.91 -65.92 -0.58
N ASN A 469 3.08 -64.61 -0.84
CA ASN A 469 4.39 -64.00 -1.05
C ASN A 469 5.00 -63.55 0.28
N ARG A 470 6.02 -64.27 0.77
CA ARG A 470 6.61 -64.05 2.10
C ARG A 470 7.90 -63.24 2.09
N GLU A 471 8.62 -63.18 0.97
CA GLU A 471 10.02 -62.71 0.92
C GLU A 471 10.21 -61.21 1.23
N ALA A 472 9.15 -60.39 1.16
CA ALA A 472 9.19 -58.94 1.43
C ALA A 472 8.29 -58.49 2.61
N CYS A 473 7.46 -59.38 3.16
CA CYS A 473 6.42 -58.99 4.13
C CYS A 473 7.01 -58.66 5.51
N PHE A 474 8.09 -59.34 5.92
CA PHE A 474 8.71 -59.09 7.23
C PHE A 474 9.24 -57.66 7.36
N GLN A 475 9.96 -57.16 6.33
CA GLN A 475 10.52 -55.81 6.36
C GLN A 475 9.44 -54.73 6.42
N LEU A 476 8.34 -54.93 5.68
CA LEU A 476 7.18 -54.03 5.70
C LEU A 476 6.51 -54.03 7.08
N LEU A 477 6.27 -55.20 7.69
CA LEU A 477 5.64 -55.28 9.02
C LEU A 477 6.57 -54.78 10.14
N GLU A 478 7.88 -55.07 10.09
CA GLU A 478 8.85 -54.57 11.06
C GLU A 478 8.86 -53.03 11.08
N GLY A 479 8.85 -52.40 9.90
CA GLY A 479 8.84 -50.95 9.74
C GLY A 479 7.63 -50.26 10.37
N VAL A 480 6.52 -50.99 10.58
CA VAL A 480 5.27 -50.46 11.12
C VAL A 480 4.88 -51.07 12.48
N ARG A 481 5.74 -51.92 13.05
CA ARG A 481 5.47 -52.71 14.26
C ARG A 481 5.05 -51.87 15.45
N HIS A 482 5.73 -50.76 15.71
CA HIS A 482 5.45 -49.88 16.86
C HIS A 482 4.03 -49.29 16.85
N TYR A 483 3.40 -49.21 15.67
CA TYR A 483 2.03 -48.75 15.50
C TYR A 483 1.00 -49.88 15.65
N PHE A 484 1.33 -51.09 15.21
CA PHE A 484 0.34 -52.16 15.05
C PHE A 484 0.54 -53.39 15.97
N HIS A 485 1.65 -53.51 16.70
CA HIS A 485 1.96 -54.67 17.59
C HIS A 485 0.86 -55.05 18.62
N GLY A 486 0.00 -54.11 19.00
CA GLY A 486 -1.08 -54.34 19.97
C GLY A 486 -2.37 -54.90 19.35
N TYR A 487 -2.41 -55.07 18.03
CA TYR A 487 -3.60 -55.55 17.31
C TYR A 487 -3.41 -57.02 16.89
N PRO A 488 -4.37 -57.91 17.20
CA PRO A 488 -4.29 -59.33 16.85
C PRO A 488 -4.03 -59.56 15.36
N GLU A 489 -4.67 -58.76 14.50
CA GLU A 489 -4.54 -58.87 13.05
C GLU A 489 -3.11 -58.62 12.56
N PHE A 490 -2.27 -57.91 13.33
CA PHE A 490 -0.86 -57.67 13.01
C PHE A 490 0.07 -58.68 13.71
N SER A 491 -0.17 -58.97 14.99
CA SER A 491 0.77 -59.72 15.83
C SER A 491 0.95 -61.17 15.37
N GLU A 492 -0.12 -61.84 14.92
CA GLU A 492 -0.06 -63.23 14.44
C GLU A 492 0.84 -63.37 13.20
N ASP A 493 0.63 -62.53 12.19
CA ASP A 493 1.40 -62.53 10.95
C ASP A 493 2.86 -62.14 11.18
N TYR A 494 3.09 -61.14 12.03
CA TYR A 494 4.41 -60.65 12.33
C TYR A 494 5.27 -61.70 13.07
N LEU A 495 4.71 -62.40 14.06
CA LEU A 495 5.44 -63.45 14.79
C LEU A 495 5.81 -64.64 13.89
N MET A 496 4.91 -65.03 12.98
CA MET A 496 5.18 -66.07 11.98
C MET A 496 6.36 -65.70 11.08
N LEU A 497 6.37 -64.46 10.57
CA LEU A 497 7.44 -63.96 9.70
C LEU A 497 8.76 -63.74 10.44
N LEU A 498 8.71 -63.26 11.68
CA LEU A 498 9.88 -63.07 12.53
C LEU A 498 10.62 -64.39 12.77
N GLY A 499 9.89 -65.48 13.04
CA GLY A 499 10.51 -66.81 13.21
C GLY A 499 11.24 -67.28 11.95
N ALA A 500 10.67 -67.06 10.78
CA ALA A 500 11.31 -67.41 9.50
C ALA A 500 12.56 -66.57 9.20
N GLU A 501 12.52 -65.26 9.49
CA GLU A 501 13.68 -64.37 9.28
C GLU A 501 14.77 -64.56 10.33
N GLN A 502 14.44 -64.93 11.58
CA GLN A 502 15.42 -65.34 12.58
C GLN A 502 16.23 -66.55 12.11
N GLU A 503 15.55 -67.56 11.56
CA GLU A 503 16.20 -68.76 11.05
C GLU A 503 17.10 -68.47 9.83
N ARG A 504 16.67 -67.57 8.96
CA ARG A 504 17.50 -67.08 7.85
C ARG A 504 18.71 -66.28 8.35
N ALA A 505 18.51 -65.39 9.32
CA ALA A 505 19.57 -64.58 9.91
C ALA A 505 20.65 -65.46 10.56
N ARG A 506 20.29 -66.55 11.25
CA ARG A 506 21.24 -67.53 11.79
C ARG A 506 22.17 -68.07 10.69
N ARG A 507 21.59 -68.58 9.59
CA ARG A 507 22.37 -69.14 8.46
C ARG A 507 23.25 -68.09 7.77
N GLU A 508 22.74 -66.87 7.59
CA GLU A 508 23.50 -65.78 6.98
C GLU A 508 24.65 -65.30 7.89
N ILE A 509 24.43 -65.16 9.20
CA ILE A 509 25.48 -64.78 10.16
C ILE A 509 26.59 -65.82 10.17
N ASP A 510 26.25 -67.11 10.23
CA ASP A 510 27.23 -68.19 10.19
C ASP A 510 28.05 -68.18 8.89
N GLY A 511 27.38 -67.99 7.75
CA GLY A 511 28.05 -67.88 6.45
C GLY A 511 28.97 -66.65 6.35
N LEU A 512 28.52 -65.49 6.84
CA LEU A 512 29.29 -64.25 6.86
C LEU A 512 30.49 -64.33 7.80
N LEU A 513 30.34 -64.95 8.98
CA LEU A 513 31.42 -65.20 9.93
C LEU A 513 32.45 -66.19 9.36
N GLN A 514 32.01 -67.27 8.71
CA GLN A 514 32.92 -68.21 8.04
C GLN A 514 33.71 -67.55 6.91
N GLN A 515 33.05 -66.73 6.09
CA GLN A 515 33.72 -65.98 5.01
C GLN A 515 34.69 -64.93 5.55
N ALA A 516 34.32 -64.20 6.62
CA ALA A 516 35.19 -63.22 7.26
C ALA A 516 36.43 -63.85 7.93
N ARG A 517 36.32 -65.10 8.40
CA ARG A 517 37.43 -65.90 8.97
C ARG A 517 38.32 -66.56 7.90
N SER A 518 37.93 -66.53 6.62
CA SER A 518 38.71 -67.15 5.55
C SER A 518 40.02 -66.41 5.29
N LYS A 519 41.11 -67.15 5.10
CA LYS A 519 42.46 -66.57 4.88
C LYS A 519 42.58 -65.78 3.57
N GLU A 520 41.63 -65.94 2.65
CA GLU A 520 41.57 -65.26 1.35
C GLU A 520 40.81 -63.93 1.40
N CYS A 521 40.13 -63.63 2.52
CA CYS A 521 39.33 -62.43 2.67
C CYS A 521 40.18 -61.24 3.13
N GLY A 522 40.45 -60.29 2.23
CA GLY A 522 41.16 -59.06 2.58
C GLY A 522 40.43 -58.25 3.66
N SER A 523 41.19 -57.50 4.48
CA SER A 523 40.67 -56.86 5.71
C SER A 523 39.50 -55.90 5.48
N SER A 524 39.43 -55.23 4.32
CA SER A 524 38.30 -54.34 3.97
C SER A 524 37.03 -55.10 3.58
N THR A 525 37.17 -56.32 3.05
CA THR A 525 36.06 -57.24 2.74
C THR A 525 35.60 -57.93 4.03
N ALA A 526 36.52 -58.36 4.89
CA ALA A 526 36.20 -58.97 6.19
C ALA A 526 35.40 -58.00 7.07
N ARG A 527 35.79 -56.71 7.15
CA ARG A 527 35.01 -55.69 7.87
C ARG A 527 33.61 -55.48 7.28
N ARG A 528 33.45 -55.51 5.95
CA ARG A 528 32.12 -55.41 5.31
C ARG A 528 31.24 -56.62 5.64
N LEU A 529 31.82 -57.81 5.68
CA LEU A 529 31.12 -59.04 6.05
C LEU A 529 30.72 -59.02 7.53
N LEU A 530 31.61 -58.61 8.45
CA LEU A 530 31.30 -58.45 9.88
C LEU A 530 30.25 -57.37 10.14
N ALA A 531 30.32 -56.23 9.43
CA ALA A 531 29.27 -55.22 9.50
C ALA A 531 27.91 -55.73 8.99
N SER A 532 27.91 -56.62 7.99
CA SER A 532 26.70 -57.28 7.49
C SER A 532 26.16 -58.30 8.50
N ALA A 533 27.04 -59.04 9.19
CA ALA A 533 26.66 -59.94 10.28
C ALA A 533 26.05 -59.17 11.47
N ARG A 534 26.64 -58.04 11.87
CA ARG A 534 26.07 -57.15 12.92
C ARG A 534 24.67 -56.65 12.60
N LYS A 535 24.39 -56.37 11.32
CA LYS A 535 23.04 -55.97 10.90
C LYS A 535 22.04 -57.11 11.07
N ARG A 536 22.44 -58.35 10.81
CA ARG A 536 21.58 -59.54 10.96
C ARG A 536 21.39 -59.95 12.42
N LEU A 537 22.38 -59.70 13.29
CA LEU A 537 22.30 -59.96 14.74
C LEU A 537 21.13 -59.24 15.43
N ALA A 538 20.68 -58.11 14.88
CA ALA A 538 19.57 -57.33 15.45
C ALA A 538 18.20 -58.04 15.36
N ILE A 539 18.06 -59.07 14.53
CA ILE A 539 16.80 -59.82 14.32
C ILE A 539 16.70 -61.00 15.31
N LEU A 540 17.82 -61.45 15.89
CA LEU A 540 17.88 -62.58 16.80
C LEU A 540 17.42 -62.22 18.24
N PRO A 541 16.96 -63.21 19.02
CA PRO A 541 16.70 -63.03 20.46
C PRO A 541 17.94 -62.51 21.22
N ASP A 542 17.73 -61.73 22.28
CA ASP A 542 18.79 -61.02 23.02
C ASP A 542 19.91 -61.95 23.55
N GLN A 543 19.56 -63.17 23.94
CA GLN A 543 20.51 -64.16 24.43
C GLN A 543 21.45 -64.65 23.31
N GLU A 544 20.88 -65.10 22.17
CA GLU A 544 21.63 -65.53 20.98
C GLU A 544 22.46 -64.38 20.38
N ARG A 545 21.88 -63.16 20.35
CA ARG A 545 22.55 -61.96 19.88
C ARG A 545 23.81 -61.67 20.70
N SER A 546 23.76 -61.81 22.02
CA SER A 546 24.90 -61.55 22.90
C SER A 546 26.05 -62.51 22.64
N GLU A 547 25.74 -63.80 22.47
CA GLU A 547 26.74 -64.85 22.18
C GLU A 547 27.43 -64.65 20.82
N LEU A 548 26.65 -64.35 19.77
CA LEU A 548 27.20 -64.14 18.43
C LEU A 548 27.88 -62.76 18.26
N THR A 549 27.51 -61.76 19.08
CA THR A 549 28.22 -60.47 19.11
C THR A 549 29.67 -60.65 19.56
N LEU A 550 29.91 -61.49 20.59
CA LEU A 550 31.27 -61.84 21.02
C LEU A 550 32.08 -62.46 19.86
N SER A 551 31.45 -63.37 19.10
CA SER A 551 32.10 -64.02 17.94
C SER A 551 32.43 -63.05 16.79
N VAL A 552 31.61 -62.00 16.60
CA VAL A 552 31.86 -60.93 15.63
C VAL A 552 32.98 -60.00 16.10
N ASP A 553 32.97 -59.65 17.39
CA ASP A 553 33.95 -58.75 18.00
C ASP A 553 35.35 -59.38 18.04
N GLU A 554 35.44 -60.69 18.34
CA GLU A 554 36.67 -61.47 18.23
C GLU A 554 37.25 -61.47 16.81
N CYS A 555 36.38 -61.58 15.79
CA CYS A 555 36.81 -61.50 14.40
C CYS A 555 37.25 -60.10 13.99
N GLU A 556 36.63 -59.05 14.52
CA GLU A 556 37.00 -57.67 14.20
C GLU A 556 38.34 -57.28 14.87
N ALA A 557 38.59 -57.77 16.09
CA ALA A 557 39.85 -57.55 16.82
C ALA A 557 41.07 -58.14 16.08
N GLY A 558 40.88 -59.17 15.26
CA GLY A 558 41.93 -59.76 14.41
C GLY A 558 42.24 -58.98 13.13
N LEU A 559 41.51 -57.90 12.81
CA LEU A 559 41.69 -57.13 11.57
C LEU A 559 42.62 -55.92 11.77
N PRO A 560 43.60 -55.69 10.88
CA PRO A 560 44.57 -54.59 11.00
C PRO A 560 43.88 -53.21 11.04
N PRO A 561 44.30 -52.27 11.90
CA PRO A 561 43.57 -51.05 12.26
C PRO A 561 43.14 -50.18 11.07
N GLU A 562 42.04 -49.44 11.27
CA GLU A 562 41.31 -48.69 10.25
C GLU A 562 41.92 -47.31 9.99
N ARG A 563 42.36 -47.10 8.73
CA ARG A 563 42.87 -45.86 8.11
C ARG A 563 44.07 -45.22 8.82
N ALA A 564 45.02 -44.72 8.02
CA ALA A 564 46.13 -43.93 8.55
C ALA A 564 45.58 -42.73 9.33
N GLU A 565 46.14 -42.45 10.51
CA GLU A 565 45.72 -41.35 11.40
C GLU A 565 45.70 -39.99 10.67
N GLU A 566 46.53 -39.83 9.64
CA GLU A 566 46.55 -38.68 8.73
C GLU A 566 45.23 -38.45 7.96
N GLU A 567 44.53 -39.51 7.55
CA GLU A 567 43.23 -39.40 6.89
C GLU A 567 42.14 -38.92 7.87
N LEU A 568 42.22 -39.35 9.13
CA LEU A 568 41.33 -38.88 10.20
C LEU A 568 41.57 -37.40 10.48
N VAL A 569 42.84 -36.97 10.55
CA VAL A 569 43.21 -35.55 10.72
C VAL A 569 42.73 -34.71 9.54
N ARG A 570 42.84 -35.21 8.30
CA ARG A 570 42.31 -34.51 7.10
C ARG A 570 40.78 -34.37 7.17
N ALA A 571 40.07 -35.43 7.56
CA ALA A 571 38.63 -35.40 7.73
C ALA A 571 38.19 -34.48 8.88
N TYR A 572 38.94 -34.44 9.98
CA TYR A 572 38.71 -33.56 11.13
C TYR A 572 38.85 -32.10 10.72
N LYS A 573 39.96 -31.76 10.04
CA LYS A 573 40.19 -30.42 9.49
C LYS A 573 39.06 -29.99 8.54
N ALA A 574 38.62 -30.89 7.65
CA ALA A 574 37.50 -30.60 6.75
C ALA A 574 36.17 -30.38 7.49
N ALA A 575 35.92 -31.11 8.59
CA ALA A 575 34.74 -30.93 9.42
C ALA A 575 34.77 -29.61 10.20
N LEU A 576 35.93 -29.20 10.73
CA LEU A 576 36.15 -27.90 11.37
C LEU A 576 35.93 -26.75 10.39
N ILE A 577 36.54 -26.81 9.20
CA ILE A 577 36.37 -25.77 8.17
C ILE A 577 34.91 -25.65 7.76
N ALA A 578 34.18 -26.77 7.64
CA ALA A 578 32.76 -26.75 7.32
C ALA A 578 31.85 -26.32 8.48
N GLY A 579 32.37 -26.06 9.69
CA GLY A 579 31.55 -25.76 10.86
C GLY A 579 30.66 -26.91 11.33
N ASN A 580 31.03 -28.17 11.06
CA ASN A 580 30.28 -29.35 11.50
C ASN A 580 30.83 -29.83 12.86
N GLY A 581 30.44 -29.13 13.93
CA GLY A 581 30.86 -29.43 15.31
C GLY A 581 30.67 -30.88 15.73
N PRO A 582 29.48 -31.51 15.54
CA PRO A 582 29.25 -32.90 15.91
C PRO A 582 30.19 -33.89 15.22
N LYS A 583 30.45 -33.69 13.92
CA LYS A 583 31.38 -34.55 13.17
C LYS A 583 32.83 -34.30 13.58
N ALA A 584 33.22 -33.05 13.81
CA ALA A 584 34.56 -32.70 14.26
C ALA A 584 34.85 -33.33 15.63
N GLU A 585 33.93 -33.22 16.59
CA GLU A 585 34.06 -33.82 17.92
C GLU A 585 34.17 -35.36 17.86
N MET A 586 33.36 -36.00 17.03
CA MET A 586 33.46 -37.45 16.81
C MET A 586 34.82 -37.86 16.21
N LEU A 587 35.37 -37.08 15.27
CA LEU A 587 36.68 -37.35 14.66
C LEU A 587 37.83 -37.04 15.63
N ARG A 588 37.71 -35.99 16.45
CA ARG A 588 38.69 -35.62 17.48
C ARG A 588 38.94 -36.78 18.44
N ARG A 589 37.88 -37.47 18.89
CA ARG A 589 37.97 -38.64 19.78
C ARG A 589 38.67 -39.85 19.17
N LYS A 590 38.80 -39.91 17.84
CA LYS A 590 39.46 -40.99 17.09
C LYS A 590 40.91 -40.69 16.73
N ILE A 591 41.39 -39.46 16.96
CA ILE A 591 42.77 -39.06 16.72
C ILE A 591 43.49 -39.11 18.06
N HIS A 592 44.50 -39.97 18.16
CA HIS A 592 45.18 -40.24 19.44
C HIS A 592 46.40 -39.35 19.64
N THR A 593 46.94 -38.75 18.57
CA THR A 593 48.12 -37.88 18.61
C THR A 593 47.73 -36.41 18.85
N PRO A 594 47.98 -35.83 20.04
CA PRO A 594 47.56 -34.46 20.36
C PRO A 594 48.26 -33.39 19.50
N ALA A 595 49.53 -33.61 19.13
CA ALA A 595 50.29 -32.68 18.30
C ALA A 595 49.69 -32.51 16.89
N LEU A 596 49.10 -33.58 16.32
CA LEU A 596 48.42 -33.50 15.01
C LEU A 596 47.11 -32.72 15.12
N LEU A 597 46.36 -32.89 16.21
CA LEU A 597 45.16 -32.12 16.50
C LEU A 597 45.48 -30.63 16.64
N GLU A 598 46.47 -30.28 17.47
CA GLU A 598 46.87 -28.90 17.70
C GLU A 598 47.35 -28.22 16.41
N ARG A 599 48.16 -28.92 15.59
CA ARG A 599 48.58 -28.40 14.28
C ARG A 599 47.41 -28.19 13.32
N ALA A 600 46.42 -29.09 13.32
CA ALA A 600 45.22 -28.94 12.49
C ALA A 600 44.36 -27.76 12.95
N GLU A 601 44.14 -27.63 14.25
CA GLU A 601 43.37 -26.54 14.86
C GLU A 601 44.05 -25.18 14.68
N ALA A 602 45.37 -25.09 14.86
CA ALA A 602 46.15 -23.87 14.64
C ALA A 602 46.02 -23.39 13.19
N LYS A 603 46.13 -24.29 12.20
CA LYS A 603 45.95 -23.96 10.78
C LYS A 603 44.54 -23.44 10.47
N VAL A 604 43.50 -24.02 11.08
CA VAL A 604 42.12 -23.54 10.88
C VAL A 604 41.93 -22.19 11.56
N ARG A 605 42.41 -22.02 12.80
CA ARG A 605 42.33 -20.76 13.56
C ARG A 605 43.04 -19.62 12.87
N GLU A 606 44.21 -19.87 12.28
CA GLU A 606 44.96 -18.88 11.49
C GLU A 606 44.17 -18.47 10.25
N ARG A 607 43.62 -19.44 9.50
CA ARG A 607 42.79 -19.19 8.31
C ARG A 607 41.52 -18.42 8.62
N PHE A 608 40.91 -18.65 9.78
CA PHE A 608 39.62 -18.08 10.19
C PHE A 608 39.76 -16.87 11.12
N ARG A 609 40.98 -16.38 11.33
CA ARG A 609 41.26 -15.23 12.18
C ARG A 609 40.67 -13.96 11.57
N ILE A 610 39.93 -13.22 12.38
CA ILE A 610 39.49 -11.86 12.11
C ILE A 610 40.07 -11.00 13.23
N GLN A 611 40.74 -9.91 12.89
CA GLN A 611 41.22 -8.97 13.91
C GLN A 611 40.04 -8.07 14.28
N ALA A 612 39.85 -7.82 15.58
CA ALA A 612 38.76 -7.01 16.09
C ALA A 612 39.34 -5.86 16.93
N GLU A 613 38.90 -4.64 16.65
CA GLU A 613 39.33 -3.42 17.33
C GLU A 613 38.08 -2.65 17.78
N PRO A 614 37.97 -2.27 19.06
CA PRO A 614 36.80 -1.53 19.54
C PRO A 614 36.72 -0.17 18.84
N VAL A 615 35.49 0.23 18.51
CA VAL A 615 35.18 1.56 17.97
C VAL A 615 34.27 2.25 18.97
N THR A 616 34.60 3.46 19.37
CA THR A 616 33.75 4.26 20.26
C THR A 616 32.53 4.70 19.46
N LEU A 617 31.34 4.30 19.90
CA LEU A 617 30.07 4.76 19.32
C LEU A 617 29.55 5.93 20.14
N THR A 618 29.41 7.11 19.53
CA THR A 618 28.87 8.31 20.19
C THR A 618 27.66 8.84 19.44
N TYR A 619 26.71 9.40 20.19
CA TYR A 619 25.56 10.12 19.62
C TYR A 619 25.78 11.61 19.81
N SER A 620 25.60 12.41 18.75
CA SER A 620 25.84 13.86 18.79
C SER A 620 24.91 14.60 17.83
N ASP A 621 24.23 15.62 18.35
CA ASP A 621 23.39 16.52 17.55
C ASP A 621 24.22 17.57 16.78
N GLN A 622 25.52 17.65 17.04
CA GLN A 622 26.42 18.67 16.49
C GLN A 622 27.04 18.30 15.15
N LEU A 623 26.73 17.12 14.60
CA LEU A 623 27.18 16.74 13.26
C LEU A 623 26.60 17.72 12.23
N PRO A 624 27.43 18.52 11.53
CA PRO A 624 26.97 19.58 10.66
C PRO A 624 26.28 19.02 9.42
N LEU A 625 25.18 19.66 9.02
CA LEU A 625 24.40 19.30 7.84
C LEU A 625 24.94 19.94 6.56
N ASP A 626 25.66 21.07 6.65
CA ASP A 626 25.87 21.99 5.53
C ASP A 626 27.07 21.66 4.60
N ASP A 627 28.00 20.79 4.99
CA ASP A 627 29.17 20.41 4.15
C ASP A 627 28.89 19.22 3.21
N ILE A 628 27.73 19.23 2.55
CA ILE A 628 27.30 18.17 1.61
C ILE A 628 28.18 18.13 0.34
N GLN A 629 28.92 19.19 0.02
CA GLN A 629 29.75 19.26 -1.20
C GLN A 629 31.27 19.19 -0.97
N GLY A 630 31.77 19.33 0.27
CA GLY A 630 33.20 19.60 0.54
C GLY A 630 34.00 18.50 1.25
N LEU A 631 33.37 17.47 1.80
CA LEU A 631 34.07 16.40 2.52
C LEU A 631 34.67 15.37 1.54
N ASP A 632 35.93 14.99 1.78
CA ASP A 632 36.65 13.98 1.00
C ASP A 632 35.95 12.62 1.12
N THR A 633 35.00 12.38 0.20
CA THR A 633 34.14 11.20 0.14
C THR A 633 34.92 9.90 -0.02
N LYS A 634 36.22 9.96 -0.37
CA LYS A 634 37.08 8.78 -0.53
C LYS A 634 37.54 8.17 0.80
N ALA A 635 37.38 8.88 1.93
CA ALA A 635 37.90 8.44 3.23
C ALA A 635 36.87 7.77 4.17
N GLN A 636 35.57 7.81 3.85
CA GLN A 636 34.52 7.26 4.73
C GLN A 636 34.18 5.80 4.34
N PRO A 637 33.94 4.91 5.32
CA PRO A 637 33.47 3.57 5.04
C PRO A 637 32.04 3.63 4.50
N LEU A 638 31.79 2.89 3.43
CA LEU A 638 30.51 2.87 2.71
C LEU A 638 29.50 2.00 3.44
N TRP A 639 28.23 2.39 3.40
CA TRP A 639 27.14 1.52 3.82
C TRP A 639 27.18 0.21 3.01
N TYR A 640 27.31 -0.91 3.70
CA TYR A 640 27.51 -2.22 3.10
C TYR A 640 26.34 -3.15 3.36
N TYR A 641 25.82 -3.17 4.59
CA TYR A 641 24.69 -4.02 4.97
C TYR A 641 23.99 -3.50 6.22
N ALA A 642 22.72 -3.86 6.40
CA ALA A 642 22.00 -3.58 7.63
C ALA A 642 20.97 -4.68 7.95
N THR A 643 20.71 -4.82 9.24
CA THR A 643 19.73 -5.75 9.83
C THR A 643 18.82 -4.95 10.76
N ASP A 644 17.98 -5.59 11.56
CA ASP A 644 17.14 -4.94 12.58
C ASP A 644 17.94 -4.38 13.77
N ARG A 645 19.22 -4.75 13.92
CA ARG A 645 20.08 -4.35 15.07
C ARG A 645 21.45 -3.81 14.66
N HIS A 646 21.97 -4.31 13.55
CA HIS A 646 23.34 -4.07 13.11
C HIS A 646 23.38 -3.23 11.84
N VAL A 647 24.36 -2.35 11.76
CA VAL A 647 24.80 -1.69 10.54
C VAL A 647 26.25 -2.07 10.27
N LEU A 648 26.53 -2.47 9.03
CA LEU A 648 27.86 -2.84 8.56
C LEU A 648 28.33 -1.78 7.56
N LEU A 649 29.50 -1.19 7.84
CA LEU A 649 30.17 -0.22 6.99
C LEU A 649 31.46 -0.85 6.45
N ASN A 650 31.77 -0.70 5.17
CA ASN A 650 32.94 -1.31 4.51
C ASN A 650 33.85 -0.24 3.90
N ASP A 651 35.13 -0.26 4.25
CA ASP A 651 36.13 0.72 3.79
C ASP A 651 36.86 0.31 2.49
N ARG A 652 36.45 -0.79 1.86
CA ARG A 652 37.05 -1.43 0.66
C ARG A 652 38.51 -1.89 0.84
N LYS A 653 39.14 -1.68 1.99
CA LYS A 653 40.50 -2.12 2.33
C LYS A 653 40.51 -3.41 3.17
N GLY A 654 39.37 -4.09 3.24
CA GLY A 654 39.20 -5.32 4.00
C GLY A 654 38.82 -5.09 5.46
N HIS A 655 38.35 -3.89 5.82
CA HIS A 655 37.71 -3.65 7.12
C HIS A 655 36.20 -3.57 6.97
N ILE A 656 35.50 -4.12 7.96
CA ILE A 656 34.08 -3.89 8.18
C ILE A 656 33.90 -3.34 9.59
N VAL A 657 33.24 -2.21 9.73
CA VAL A 657 32.77 -1.70 11.02
C VAL A 657 31.36 -2.24 11.24
N VAL A 658 31.16 -3.01 12.31
CA VAL A 658 29.83 -3.47 12.74
C VAL A 658 29.41 -2.61 13.92
N ALA A 659 28.33 -1.86 13.74
CA ALA A 659 27.68 -1.10 14.80
C ALA A 659 26.39 -1.83 15.22
N ASN A 660 26.32 -2.26 16.48
CA ASN A 660 25.11 -2.78 17.10
C ASN A 660 24.39 -1.62 17.80
N LEU A 661 23.39 -1.06 17.13
CA LEU A 661 22.69 0.15 17.61
C LEU A 661 21.83 -0.15 18.84
N GLN A 662 21.36 -1.39 19.00
CA GLN A 662 20.58 -1.80 20.17
C GLN A 662 21.46 -1.89 21.43
N GLN A 663 22.70 -2.36 21.30
CA GLN A 663 23.65 -2.46 22.41
C GLN A 663 24.48 -1.19 22.61
N GLY A 664 24.46 -0.26 21.65
CA GLY A 664 25.30 0.93 21.68
C GLY A 664 26.79 0.62 21.52
N THR A 665 27.14 -0.42 20.76
CA THR A 665 28.54 -0.85 20.57
C THR A 665 28.94 -0.78 19.10
N ALA A 666 30.22 -0.51 18.83
CA ALA A 666 30.80 -0.62 17.50
C ALA A 666 32.16 -1.32 17.56
N THR A 667 32.48 -2.09 16.53
CA THR A 667 33.77 -2.80 16.44
C THR A 667 34.21 -2.85 14.99
N ARG A 668 35.48 -2.52 14.73
CA ARG A 668 36.13 -2.66 13.44
C ARG A 668 36.74 -4.05 13.33
N PHE A 669 36.38 -4.77 12.27
CA PHE A 669 36.89 -6.09 11.96
C PHE A 669 37.75 -6.05 10.71
N TYR A 670 38.92 -6.67 10.75
CA TYR A 670 39.79 -6.81 9.60
C TYR A 670 39.91 -8.28 9.17
N SER A 671 39.72 -8.52 7.87
CA SER A 671 40.05 -9.77 7.22
C SER A 671 40.34 -9.56 5.74
N PRO A 672 41.36 -10.23 5.17
CA PRO A 672 41.61 -10.18 3.72
C PRO A 672 40.47 -10.79 2.89
N MET A 673 39.53 -11.50 3.52
CA MET A 673 38.39 -12.08 2.83
C MET A 673 37.26 -11.08 2.58
N PHE A 674 37.05 -10.09 3.46
CA PHE A 674 35.90 -9.19 3.42
C PHE A 674 35.67 -8.44 2.08
N PRO A 675 36.70 -8.01 1.32
CA PRO A 675 36.47 -7.33 0.04
C PRO A 675 35.70 -8.14 -0.99
N TYR A 676 35.68 -9.47 -0.86
CA TYR A 676 35.04 -10.40 -1.81
C TYR A 676 33.72 -10.98 -1.31
N LEU A 677 33.28 -10.56 -0.13
CA LEU A 677 32.11 -11.10 0.53
C LEU A 677 30.91 -10.19 0.32
N VAL A 678 29.73 -10.81 0.22
CA VAL A 678 28.42 -10.14 0.22
C VAL A 678 27.57 -10.75 1.32
N ALA A 679 27.04 -9.94 2.24
CA ALA A 679 26.14 -10.43 3.29
C ALA A 679 24.78 -10.86 2.70
N CYS A 680 24.17 -11.94 3.21
CA CYS A 680 22.99 -12.55 2.58
C CYS A 680 21.81 -12.92 3.52
N ASP A 681 21.95 -12.82 4.85
CA ASP A 681 20.87 -13.11 5.82
C ASP A 681 20.35 -11.80 6.45
N ASP A 682 19.12 -11.39 6.07
CA ASP A 682 18.53 -10.10 6.46
C ASP A 682 18.21 -9.98 7.96
N LEU A 683 18.10 -11.11 8.66
CA LEU A 683 17.77 -11.18 10.09
C LEU A 683 18.66 -12.23 10.76
N PRO A 684 19.96 -11.93 10.94
CA PRO A 684 20.88 -12.86 11.58
C PRO A 684 20.44 -13.13 13.01
N TYR A 685 20.67 -14.36 13.45
CA TYR A 685 20.49 -14.73 14.84
C TYR A 685 21.74 -14.29 15.63
N ARG A 686 21.60 -13.28 16.50
CA ARG A 686 22.71 -12.69 17.28
C ARG A 686 23.72 -11.98 16.37
N ASP A 687 25.03 -12.08 16.67
CA ASP A 687 26.10 -11.40 15.91
C ASP A 687 26.78 -12.39 14.94
N THR A 688 26.04 -13.40 14.48
CA THR A 688 26.48 -14.39 13.49
C THR A 688 25.98 -14.03 12.10
N PHE A 689 26.90 -13.70 11.21
CA PHE A 689 26.61 -13.23 9.85
C PHE A 689 26.94 -14.30 8.81
N LEU A 690 26.09 -14.38 7.79
CA LEU A 690 26.35 -15.18 6.59
C LEU A 690 26.81 -14.27 5.44
N PHE A 691 27.89 -14.70 4.81
CA PHE A 691 28.49 -14.06 3.66
C PHE A 691 28.59 -15.04 2.50
N VAL A 692 28.42 -14.57 1.27
CA VAL A 692 28.62 -15.36 0.05
C VAL A 692 29.73 -14.76 -0.80
N TYR A 693 30.42 -15.61 -1.56
CA TYR A 693 31.53 -15.19 -2.40
C TYR A 693 31.05 -14.86 -3.82
N GLY A 694 31.03 -13.57 -4.19
CA GLY A 694 30.59 -13.12 -5.51
C GLY A 694 29.11 -13.42 -5.85
N PRO A 695 28.69 -13.20 -7.12
CA PRO A 695 27.31 -13.41 -7.54
C PRO A 695 26.92 -14.88 -7.64
N ASP A 696 27.89 -15.76 -7.86
CA ASP A 696 27.70 -17.20 -7.94
C ASP A 696 27.76 -17.78 -6.51
N VAL A 697 26.59 -17.89 -5.85
CA VAL A 697 26.39 -18.39 -4.47
C VAL A 697 26.82 -19.85 -4.31
N ARG A 698 28.12 -20.14 -4.50
CA ARG A 698 28.74 -21.47 -4.42
C ARG A 698 29.42 -21.66 -3.08
N TYR A 699 30.08 -20.61 -2.62
CA TYR A 699 30.79 -20.58 -1.35
C TYR A 699 30.11 -19.61 -0.40
N MET A 700 29.92 -20.06 0.82
CA MET A 700 29.36 -19.28 1.91
C MET A 700 30.32 -19.32 3.09
N LEU A 701 30.52 -18.17 3.73
CA LEU A 701 31.19 -18.06 5.00
C LEU A 701 30.20 -17.69 6.09
N ARG A 702 30.44 -18.24 7.27
CA ARG A 702 29.79 -17.82 8.51
C ARG A 702 30.83 -17.15 9.38
N ALA A 703 30.53 -15.97 9.89
CA ALA A 703 31.39 -15.25 10.82
C ALA A 703 30.62 -14.85 12.07
N ASP A 704 31.26 -14.99 13.23
CA ASP A 704 30.79 -14.38 14.46
C ASP A 704 31.55 -13.07 14.65
N LEU A 705 30.82 -11.96 14.66
CA LEU A 705 31.35 -10.60 14.73
C LEU A 705 30.84 -9.91 16.01
N HIS A 706 31.24 -10.45 17.16
CA HIS A 706 30.88 -9.92 18.48
C HIS A 706 31.81 -8.77 18.91
N PRO A 707 31.35 -7.84 19.76
CA PRO A 707 32.21 -6.79 20.32
C PRO A 707 33.47 -7.39 20.97
N GLY A 708 34.65 -7.02 20.45
CA GLY A 708 35.95 -7.49 20.94
C GLY A 708 36.38 -8.90 20.49
N GLN A 709 35.55 -9.66 19.77
CA GLN A 709 35.93 -10.98 19.25
C GLN A 709 35.34 -11.24 17.86
N GLY A 710 36.21 -11.44 16.87
CA GLY A 710 35.83 -11.80 15.51
C GLY A 710 36.45 -13.12 15.07
N SER A 711 35.66 -14.00 14.46
CA SER A 711 36.21 -15.16 13.76
C SER A 711 35.26 -15.69 12.70
N PHE A 712 35.82 -16.26 11.63
CA PHE A 712 35.03 -17.15 10.77
C PHE A 712 34.81 -18.47 11.50
N THR A 713 33.61 -19.01 11.40
CA THR A 713 33.22 -20.28 12.05
C THR A 713 32.84 -21.36 11.05
N ALA A 714 32.64 -21.01 9.78
CA ALA A 714 32.48 -21.97 8.69
C ALA A 714 32.87 -21.37 7.33
N LEU A 715 33.40 -22.22 6.45
CA LEU A 715 33.54 -22.02 5.01
C LEU A 715 32.92 -23.23 4.31
N LEU A 716 31.81 -23.00 3.63
CA LEU A 716 30.95 -24.03 3.07
C LEU A 716 30.92 -23.93 1.55
N ASN A 717 31.18 -25.04 0.86
CA ASN A 717 30.77 -25.21 -0.53
C ASN A 717 29.33 -25.73 -0.50
N LEU A 718 28.35 -24.88 -0.82
CA LEU A 718 26.94 -25.19 -0.62
C LEU A 718 26.53 -26.48 -1.36
N ARG A 719 27.01 -26.70 -2.58
CA ARG A 719 26.75 -27.93 -3.35
C ARG A 719 27.29 -29.17 -2.65
N LYS A 720 28.58 -29.17 -2.29
CA LYS A 720 29.25 -30.33 -1.69
C LYS A 720 28.80 -30.60 -0.26
N ASN A 721 28.69 -29.57 0.57
CA ASN A 721 28.45 -29.70 2.00
C ASN A 721 26.97 -29.93 2.34
N LEU A 722 26.04 -29.45 1.51
CA LEU A 722 24.59 -29.60 1.70
C LEU A 722 23.96 -30.63 0.73
N GLY A 723 24.75 -31.22 -0.17
CA GLY A 723 24.28 -32.26 -1.09
C GLY A 723 23.30 -31.74 -2.13
N LEU A 724 23.60 -30.58 -2.74
CA LEU A 724 22.78 -30.01 -3.81
C LEU A 724 23.21 -30.54 -5.17
N ASP A 725 22.25 -30.71 -6.08
CA ASP A 725 22.52 -31.15 -7.44
C ASP A 725 23.28 -30.09 -8.25
N LYS A 726 23.99 -30.54 -9.29
CA LYS A 726 24.80 -29.64 -10.14
C LYS A 726 23.95 -28.59 -10.87
N SER A 727 22.71 -28.94 -11.21
CA SER A 727 21.73 -28.10 -11.89
C SER A 727 20.99 -27.13 -10.95
N THR A 728 21.29 -27.16 -9.65
CA THR A 728 20.62 -26.30 -8.67
C THR A 728 21.44 -25.05 -8.40
N ARG A 729 20.76 -23.90 -8.43
CA ARG A 729 21.25 -22.59 -8.04
C ARG A 729 20.63 -22.19 -6.69
N VAL A 730 21.47 -21.77 -5.76
CA VAL A 730 21.00 -21.21 -4.48
C VAL A 730 20.65 -19.74 -4.71
N VAL A 731 19.40 -19.38 -4.46
CA VAL A 731 18.89 -18.01 -4.56
C VAL A 731 19.11 -17.28 -3.25
N ARG A 732 18.76 -17.91 -2.11
CA ARG A 732 18.95 -17.36 -0.76
C ARG A 732 19.33 -18.44 0.23
N VAL A 733 20.04 -18.03 1.28
CA VAL A 733 20.47 -18.91 2.38
C VAL A 733 20.24 -18.21 3.72
N TYR A 734 19.74 -18.97 4.69
CA TYR A 734 19.48 -18.52 6.05
C TYR A 734 20.03 -19.53 7.05
N LEU A 735 20.68 -19.07 8.12
CA LEU A 735 21.16 -19.95 9.19
C LEU A 735 20.01 -20.27 10.16
N SER A 736 19.77 -21.54 10.48
CA SER A 736 18.73 -21.93 11.44
C SER A 736 18.98 -21.36 12.83
N SER A 737 17.92 -20.90 13.48
CA SER A 737 17.98 -20.41 14.85
C SER A 737 18.18 -21.53 15.88
N GLU A 738 17.88 -22.77 15.50
CA GLU A 738 17.91 -23.93 16.40
C GLU A 738 19.30 -24.59 16.43
N ARG A 739 20.02 -24.57 15.30
CA ARG A 739 21.27 -25.29 15.13
C ARG A 739 22.17 -24.57 14.14
N ASP A 740 23.43 -24.45 14.50
CA ASP A 740 24.51 -23.93 13.67
C ASP A 740 24.85 -24.84 12.45
N THR A 741 24.27 -26.03 12.35
CA THR A 741 24.51 -26.96 11.25
C THR A 741 23.35 -27.05 10.26
N ASP A 742 22.24 -26.35 10.53
CA ASP A 742 21.02 -26.38 9.72
C ASP A 742 20.85 -25.05 8.99
N TYR A 743 20.51 -25.12 7.71
CA TYR A 743 20.36 -23.97 6.81
C TYR A 743 19.05 -24.06 6.05
N TYR A 744 18.32 -22.96 5.92
CA TYR A 744 17.21 -22.86 4.97
C TYR A 744 17.73 -22.30 3.65
N LEU A 745 17.33 -22.90 2.55
CA LEU A 745 17.78 -22.54 1.20
C LEU A 745 16.57 -22.34 0.29
N SER A 746 16.51 -21.20 -0.38
CA SER A 746 15.67 -21.03 -1.57
C SER A 746 16.48 -21.48 -2.79
N LEU A 747 15.96 -22.48 -3.50
CA LEU A 747 16.60 -23.16 -4.61
C LEU A 747 15.82 -22.91 -5.89
N ALA A 748 16.55 -22.62 -6.97
CA ALA A 748 16.03 -22.59 -8.33
C ALA A 748 16.85 -23.54 -9.22
N HIS A 749 16.26 -24.04 -10.30
CA HIS A 749 16.97 -24.85 -11.28
C HIS A 749 17.53 -23.98 -12.41
N GLU A 750 18.70 -24.37 -12.92
CA GLU A 750 19.37 -23.67 -14.04
C GLU A 750 18.60 -23.79 -15.37
N ASP A 751 17.69 -24.76 -15.49
CA ASP A 751 16.83 -24.92 -16.67
C ASP A 751 15.69 -23.90 -16.74
N HIS A 752 15.43 -23.15 -15.65
CA HIS A 752 14.31 -22.21 -15.52
C HIS A 752 12.91 -22.82 -15.75
N VAL A 753 12.79 -24.15 -15.82
CA VAL A 753 11.53 -24.88 -16.03
C VAL A 753 11.20 -25.72 -14.81
N SER A 754 12.20 -26.32 -14.18
CA SER A 754 11.99 -27.16 -13.01
C SER A 754 11.58 -26.29 -11.81
N PRO A 755 10.64 -26.77 -10.99
CA PRO A 755 10.04 -25.98 -9.92
C PRO A 755 11.07 -25.63 -8.85
N GLY A 756 11.07 -24.36 -8.43
CA GLY A 756 11.84 -23.87 -7.31
C GLY A 756 11.37 -24.48 -6.00
N ARG A 757 12.25 -24.49 -4.99
CA ARG A 757 11.96 -25.10 -3.67
C ARG A 757 12.59 -24.32 -2.53
N LEU A 758 11.87 -24.18 -1.43
CA LEU A 758 12.44 -23.78 -0.14
C LEU A 758 12.70 -25.05 0.68
N VAL A 759 13.94 -25.26 1.14
CA VAL A 759 14.35 -26.50 1.83
C VAL A 759 15.16 -26.23 3.09
N LYS A 760 15.10 -27.12 4.08
CA LYS A 760 15.96 -27.08 5.28
C LYS A 760 17.02 -28.18 5.20
N ARG A 761 18.30 -27.83 5.06
CA ARG A 761 19.42 -28.75 4.86
C ARG A 761 20.39 -28.73 6.03
N ARG A 762 20.84 -29.92 6.46
CA ARG A 762 21.89 -30.09 7.46
C ARG A 762 23.22 -30.45 6.82
N ILE A 763 24.32 -29.83 7.28
CA ILE A 763 25.66 -30.15 6.81
C ILE A 763 25.98 -31.64 7.00
N GLY A 764 26.36 -32.31 5.91
CA GLY A 764 26.80 -33.71 5.93
C GLY A 764 25.69 -34.75 6.05
N SER A 765 24.41 -34.35 6.05
CA SER A 765 23.29 -35.28 5.89
C SER A 765 23.24 -35.77 4.44
N LYS A 766 23.32 -37.09 4.23
CA LYS A 766 23.11 -37.72 2.92
C LYS A 766 21.66 -38.11 2.67
N ASN A 767 20.77 -37.96 3.65
CA ASN A 767 19.40 -38.36 3.49
C ASN A 767 18.71 -37.42 2.48
N PRO A 768 18.07 -37.96 1.42
CA PRO A 768 17.19 -37.18 0.58
C PRO A 768 16.06 -36.61 1.46
N ILE A 769 15.71 -35.34 1.24
CA ILE A 769 14.71 -34.61 2.05
C ILE A 769 13.29 -34.98 1.61
N PRO A 770 12.36 -35.29 2.54
CA PRO A 770 10.92 -35.25 2.31
C PRO A 770 10.29 -33.85 2.51
N GLU A 771 10.97 -32.93 3.19
CA GLU A 771 10.48 -31.61 3.63
C GLU A 771 11.09 -30.45 2.84
N GLY A 772 10.61 -30.26 1.62
CA GLY A 772 10.81 -29.01 0.86
C GLY A 772 9.45 -28.43 0.54
N LEU A 773 9.27 -27.13 0.75
CA LEU A 773 8.09 -26.45 0.26
C LEU A 773 8.27 -26.14 -1.22
N GLN A 774 7.32 -26.60 -2.02
CA GLN A 774 7.19 -26.31 -3.44
C GLN A 774 5.84 -25.63 -3.64
N LEU A 775 5.82 -24.50 -4.34
CA LEU A 775 4.64 -23.66 -4.52
C LEU A 775 4.28 -23.60 -6.01
N ASN A 776 3.06 -24.02 -6.37
CA ASN A 776 2.45 -23.99 -7.71
C ASN A 776 3.35 -24.40 -8.88
N ASN A 777 4.33 -25.28 -8.65
CA ASN A 777 5.32 -25.73 -9.63
C ASN A 777 6.08 -24.59 -10.35
N GLN A 778 6.14 -23.39 -9.76
CA GLN A 778 6.81 -22.26 -10.37
C GLN A 778 8.34 -22.40 -10.27
N PRO A 779 9.11 -21.97 -11.28
CA PRO A 779 10.57 -22.17 -11.31
C PRO A 779 11.32 -21.30 -10.29
N PHE A 780 10.66 -20.28 -9.75
CA PHE A 780 11.23 -19.35 -8.79
C PHE A 780 10.30 -19.16 -7.59
N ILE A 781 10.85 -19.26 -6.38
CA ILE A 781 10.19 -18.94 -5.13
C ILE A 781 10.93 -17.75 -4.52
N ASP A 782 10.27 -16.60 -4.42
CA ASP A 782 10.79 -15.52 -3.56
C ASP A 782 10.50 -15.89 -2.11
N SER A 783 11.49 -15.71 -1.24
CA SER A 783 11.35 -16.03 0.18
C SER A 783 12.07 -15.00 1.02
N ARG A 784 11.42 -14.47 2.06
CA ARG A 784 12.04 -13.57 3.06
C ARG A 784 11.83 -14.16 4.45
N ARG A 785 12.84 -14.08 5.30
CA ARG A 785 12.71 -14.42 6.72
C ARG A 785 11.87 -13.34 7.42
N LEU A 786 10.86 -13.76 8.19
CA LEU A 786 10.01 -12.88 9.00
C LEU A 786 10.53 -12.77 10.44
N THR A 787 10.94 -13.90 11.02
CA THR A 787 11.49 -13.98 12.38
C THR A 787 12.65 -14.98 12.42
N CYS A 788 13.64 -14.73 13.27
CA CYS A 788 14.80 -15.61 13.47
C CYS A 788 14.75 -16.38 14.79
N ALA A 789 13.69 -16.27 15.62
CA ALA A 789 13.51 -17.06 16.84
C ALA A 789 12.04 -16.99 17.35
N PRO A 790 11.19 -17.98 17.03
CA PRO A 790 11.45 -19.10 16.12
C PRO A 790 11.61 -18.64 14.67
N ASP A 791 12.23 -19.48 13.84
CA ASP A 791 12.29 -19.23 12.40
C ASP A 791 10.89 -19.18 11.77
N SER A 792 10.61 -18.12 11.01
CA SER A 792 9.43 -18.00 10.16
C SER A 792 9.81 -17.29 8.87
N PHE A 793 9.13 -17.66 7.79
CA PHE A 793 9.39 -17.17 6.45
C PHE A 793 8.07 -16.77 5.80
N VAL A 794 8.13 -15.81 4.91
CA VAL A 794 7.14 -15.64 3.86
C VAL A 794 7.78 -16.18 2.59
N ALA A 795 7.08 -17.02 1.85
CA ALA A 795 7.50 -17.44 0.53
C ALA A 795 6.33 -17.44 -0.42
N GLY A 796 6.56 -17.06 -1.67
CA GLY A 796 5.54 -17.19 -2.67
C GLY A 796 6.02 -17.02 -4.08
N VAL A 797 5.03 -17.08 -4.95
CA VAL A 797 5.16 -17.24 -6.40
C VAL A 797 4.17 -16.29 -7.08
N THR A 798 4.01 -16.39 -8.41
CA THR A 798 3.30 -15.38 -9.20
C THR A 798 1.85 -15.14 -8.79
N ASP A 799 1.20 -16.05 -8.06
CA ASP A 799 -0.23 -15.99 -7.70
C ASP A 799 -0.51 -16.26 -6.22
N GLU A 800 0.45 -16.79 -5.46
CA GLU A 800 0.21 -17.24 -4.09
C GLU A 800 1.37 -16.89 -3.15
N THR A 801 1.04 -16.47 -1.93
CA THR A 801 1.99 -16.19 -0.86
C THR A 801 1.62 -16.98 0.38
N HIS A 802 2.62 -17.64 0.98
CA HIS A 802 2.48 -18.39 2.23
C HIS A 802 3.34 -17.79 3.33
N VAL A 803 2.78 -17.75 4.55
CA VAL A 803 3.57 -17.65 5.78
C VAL A 803 3.86 -19.05 6.26
N ILE A 804 5.13 -19.32 6.53
CA ILE A 804 5.67 -20.65 6.73
C ILE A 804 6.50 -20.65 8.01
N ASN A 805 6.37 -21.69 8.82
CA ASN A 805 7.17 -21.82 10.04
C ASN A 805 8.51 -22.51 9.82
N LYS A 806 9.26 -22.69 10.90
CA LYS A 806 10.56 -23.38 10.97
C LYS A 806 10.60 -24.81 10.42
N ASN A 807 9.45 -25.48 10.27
CA ASN A 807 9.34 -26.83 9.70
C ASN A 807 8.95 -26.79 8.22
N LEU A 808 8.95 -25.60 7.61
CA LEU A 808 8.51 -25.37 6.24
C LEU A 808 7.04 -25.74 5.99
N SER A 809 6.20 -25.75 7.04
CA SER A 809 4.75 -25.91 6.89
C SER A 809 4.05 -24.56 6.83
N SER A 810 3.08 -24.45 5.92
CA SER A 810 2.25 -23.26 5.74
C SER A 810 1.36 -23.03 6.98
N GLU A 811 1.43 -21.85 7.57
CA GLU A 811 0.55 -21.39 8.65
C GLU A 811 -0.64 -20.60 8.11
N GLY A 812 -0.51 -20.01 6.92
CA GLY A 812 -1.56 -19.30 6.22
C GLY A 812 -1.12 -18.98 4.78
N SER A 813 -2.09 -18.82 3.88
CA SER A 813 -1.85 -18.40 2.50
C SER A 813 -2.81 -17.30 2.08
N VAL A 814 -2.41 -16.58 1.04
CA VAL A 814 -3.24 -15.58 0.38
C VAL A 814 -2.90 -15.55 -1.11
N GLU A 815 -3.93 -15.38 -1.94
CA GLU A 815 -3.80 -15.25 -3.39
C GLU A 815 -3.23 -13.87 -3.75
N MET A 816 -1.92 -13.72 -3.60
CA MET A 816 -1.17 -12.54 -4.04
C MET A 816 0.23 -12.95 -4.51
N THR A 817 0.74 -12.24 -5.50
CA THR A 817 2.15 -12.31 -5.89
C THR A 817 3.01 -11.58 -4.86
N PRO A 818 3.94 -12.23 -4.14
CA PRO A 818 4.82 -11.52 -3.25
C PRO A 818 5.93 -10.88 -4.07
N GLU A 819 5.82 -9.58 -4.29
CA GLU A 819 7.00 -8.75 -4.45
C GLU A 819 7.24 -8.03 -3.14
N ILE A 820 7.82 -8.76 -2.18
CA ILE A 820 8.01 -8.26 -0.83
C ILE A 820 9.07 -7.16 -0.87
N TRP A 821 8.61 -5.94 -0.65
CA TRP A 821 9.46 -4.80 -0.48
C TRP A 821 10.15 -4.89 0.88
N GLY A 822 9.41 -4.86 1.98
CA GLY A 822 9.97 -4.78 3.33
C GLY A 822 9.24 -5.69 4.30
N VAL A 823 9.94 -6.07 5.37
CA VAL A 823 9.33 -6.73 6.52
C VAL A 823 9.61 -5.86 7.72
N ASP A 824 8.59 -5.66 8.55
CA ASP A 824 8.64 -4.99 9.84
C ASP A 824 8.32 -6.01 10.93
N PRO A 825 9.34 -6.74 11.43
CA PRO A 825 9.14 -7.79 12.43
C PRO A 825 8.59 -7.24 13.74
N ALA A 826 8.98 -6.02 14.13
CA ALA A 826 8.57 -5.40 15.39
C ALA A 826 7.06 -5.17 15.42
N ASN A 827 6.48 -4.71 14.30
CA ASN A 827 5.03 -4.50 14.18
C ASN A 827 4.29 -5.68 13.51
N ARG A 828 4.99 -6.78 13.20
CA ARG A 828 4.47 -7.95 12.46
C ARG A 828 3.78 -7.58 11.14
N ARG A 829 4.40 -6.68 10.38
CA ARG A 829 3.88 -6.15 9.11
C ARG A 829 4.82 -6.48 7.95
N MET A 830 4.24 -6.63 6.78
CA MET A 830 4.92 -6.85 5.51
C MET A 830 4.48 -5.77 4.52
N TYR A 831 5.44 -5.28 3.74
CA TYR A 831 5.22 -4.32 2.67
C TYR A 831 5.52 -5.02 1.35
N TYR A 832 4.58 -5.01 0.42
CA TYR A 832 4.66 -5.74 -0.85
C TYR A 832 4.00 -4.95 -1.98
N PHE A 833 4.37 -5.24 -3.23
CA PHE A 833 3.65 -4.69 -4.38
C PHE A 833 2.50 -5.57 -4.80
N TYR A 834 1.40 -4.90 -5.13
CA TYR A 834 0.36 -5.48 -5.97
C TYR A 834 0.17 -4.55 -7.17
N SER A 835 0.50 -5.06 -8.36
CA SER A 835 0.70 -4.24 -9.57
C SER A 835 1.81 -3.18 -9.37
N VAL A 836 1.47 -1.89 -9.43
CA VAL A 836 2.44 -0.77 -9.28
C VAL A 836 2.37 -0.10 -7.91
N MET A 837 1.50 -0.57 -7.01
CA MET A 837 1.24 0.07 -5.74
C MET A 837 1.87 -0.71 -4.59
N LEU A 838 2.54 0.02 -3.70
CA LEU A 838 2.97 -0.50 -2.41
C LEU A 838 1.75 -0.69 -1.51
N LYS A 839 1.65 -1.87 -0.91
CA LYS A 839 0.67 -2.23 0.11
C LYS A 839 1.39 -2.69 1.37
N ARG A 840 0.72 -2.53 2.51
CA ARG A 840 1.11 -3.06 3.81
C ARG A 840 0.07 -4.06 4.27
N VAL A 841 0.51 -5.16 4.85
CA VAL A 841 -0.35 -6.16 5.48
C VAL A 841 0.29 -6.71 6.75
N ASP A 842 -0.49 -7.16 7.73
CA ASP A 842 0.07 -7.93 8.85
C ASP A 842 0.41 -9.39 8.46
N PHE A 843 1.15 -10.09 9.30
CA PHE A 843 1.54 -11.50 9.04
C PHE A 843 0.37 -12.49 9.01
N LYS A 844 -0.84 -12.06 9.40
CA LYS A 844 -2.05 -12.89 9.34
C LYS A 844 -2.88 -12.64 8.09
N PHE A 845 -2.54 -11.60 7.33
CA PHE A 845 -3.33 -11.10 6.20
C PHE A 845 -4.70 -10.52 6.58
N ASP A 846 -4.90 -10.15 7.85
CA ASP A 846 -6.17 -9.63 8.37
C ASP A 846 -6.30 -8.11 8.18
N ASN A 847 -5.19 -7.39 8.29
CA ASN A 847 -5.17 -5.93 8.25
C ASN A 847 -4.29 -5.41 7.12
N TYR A 848 -4.91 -4.85 6.09
CA TYR A 848 -4.22 -4.27 4.94
C TYR A 848 -4.37 -2.74 4.87
N GLN A 849 -3.33 -2.08 4.39
CA GLN A 849 -3.32 -0.65 4.04
C GLN A 849 -2.68 -0.47 2.67
N GLU A 850 -3.26 0.38 1.84
CA GLU A 850 -2.71 0.74 0.54
C GLU A 850 -2.03 2.11 0.58
N PHE A 851 -0.98 2.29 -0.23
CA PHE A 851 -0.31 3.58 -0.41
C PHE A 851 -0.60 4.11 -1.82
N PRO A 852 -1.72 4.84 -2.02
CA PRO A 852 -2.20 5.27 -3.32
C PRO A 852 -1.39 6.43 -3.92
N LEU A 853 -0.23 6.78 -3.38
CA LEU A 853 0.71 7.69 -4.04
C LEU A 853 2.06 7.02 -4.34
N SER A 854 2.25 5.77 -3.94
CA SER A 854 3.52 5.02 -4.10
C SER A 854 3.86 4.54 -5.51
N GLY A 855 3.26 5.11 -6.57
CA GLY A 855 3.43 4.61 -7.95
C GLY A 855 4.89 4.63 -8.44
N ALA A 856 5.67 5.61 -7.99
CA ALA A 856 7.09 5.72 -8.30
C ALA A 856 7.95 4.62 -7.67
N CYS A 857 7.50 3.96 -6.59
CA CYS A 857 8.21 2.80 -6.02
C CYS A 857 8.49 1.71 -7.07
N PHE A 858 7.52 1.46 -7.96
CA PHE A 858 7.65 0.45 -8.99
C PHE A 858 8.75 0.79 -10.02
N PHE A 859 8.94 2.08 -10.31
CA PHE A 859 10.07 2.55 -11.12
C PHE A 859 11.40 2.27 -10.41
N PHE A 860 11.51 2.68 -9.14
CA PHE A 860 12.75 2.51 -8.38
C PHE A 860 13.19 1.05 -8.24
N ARG A 861 12.22 0.14 -8.17
CA ARG A 861 12.45 -1.31 -8.10
C ARG A 861 13.35 -1.83 -9.21
N LYS A 862 13.11 -1.43 -10.46
CA LYS A 862 13.79 -2.04 -11.62
C LYS A 862 15.21 -1.53 -11.83
N SER A 863 15.46 -0.29 -11.43
CA SER A 863 16.65 0.45 -11.87
C SER A 863 17.60 0.82 -10.73
N HIS A 864 17.21 0.61 -9.46
CA HIS A 864 17.96 1.14 -8.32
C HIS A 864 18.13 0.14 -7.18
N LEU A 865 19.31 0.18 -6.55
CA LEU A 865 19.58 -0.60 -5.35
C LEU A 865 18.95 0.10 -4.14
N ARG A 866 18.13 -0.62 -3.40
CA ARG A 866 17.58 -0.14 -2.13
C ARG A 866 18.52 -0.47 -0.99
N LEU A 867 18.87 0.54 -0.20
CA LEU A 867 19.73 0.37 0.96
C LEU A 867 18.92 0.25 2.26
N GLY A 868 17.89 1.08 2.44
CA GLY A 868 17.11 1.09 3.68
C GLY A 868 15.61 1.27 3.42
N PHE A 869 14.80 0.96 4.42
CA PHE A 869 13.34 1.09 4.38
C PHE A 869 12.83 1.42 5.79
N SER A 870 12.14 2.56 5.95
CA SER A 870 11.66 3.06 7.24
C SER A 870 10.13 3.19 7.28
N PRO A 871 9.43 2.27 7.98
CA PRO A 871 8.01 2.37 8.25
C PRO A 871 7.58 3.61 9.05
N SER A 872 8.44 4.08 9.96
CA SER A 872 8.12 5.17 10.90
C SER A 872 8.04 6.53 10.21
N THR A 873 8.89 6.74 9.22
CA THR A 873 8.95 7.99 8.42
C THR A 873 8.30 7.84 7.05
N ASP A 874 7.81 6.65 6.71
CA ASP A 874 7.31 6.29 5.38
C ASP A 874 8.33 6.53 4.25
N THR A 875 9.62 6.33 4.52
CA THR A 875 10.70 6.59 3.56
C THR A 875 11.51 5.36 3.17
N VAL A 876 12.16 5.43 2.01
CA VAL A 876 13.07 4.43 1.46
C VAL A 876 14.38 5.12 1.08
N LEU A 877 15.51 4.53 1.46
CA LEU A 877 16.82 5.00 1.00
C LEU A 877 17.22 4.25 -0.27
N LEU A 878 17.34 4.99 -1.36
CA LEU A 878 17.62 4.51 -2.71
C LEU A 878 19.04 4.90 -3.11
N MET A 879 19.76 4.00 -3.78
CA MET A 879 21.02 4.27 -4.45
C MET A 879 20.77 4.55 -5.94
N LEU A 880 20.99 5.80 -6.31
CA LEU A 880 20.86 6.34 -7.66
C LEU A 880 22.27 6.46 -8.27
N LYS A 881 22.76 5.39 -8.93
CA LYS A 881 24.17 5.26 -9.39
C LYS A 881 25.15 5.43 -8.21
N GLU A 882 25.81 6.58 -8.11
CA GLU A 882 26.81 6.92 -7.08
C GLU A 882 26.28 7.93 -6.05
N ARG A 883 24.96 8.14 -5.99
CA ARG A 883 24.31 9.02 -5.02
C ARG A 883 23.17 8.30 -4.32
N LEU A 884 22.70 8.88 -3.22
CA LEU A 884 21.57 8.41 -2.44
C LEU A 884 20.43 9.41 -2.52
N ALA A 885 19.21 8.91 -2.39
CA ALA A 885 18.04 9.74 -2.16
C ALA A 885 17.08 9.04 -1.21
N LEU A 886 16.37 9.83 -0.40
CA LEU A 886 15.23 9.36 0.36
C LEU A 886 13.96 9.58 -0.46
N TYR A 887 13.16 8.53 -0.61
CA TYR A 887 11.86 8.57 -1.25
C TYR A 887 10.76 8.31 -0.21
N ASN A 888 9.80 9.23 -0.08
CA ASN A 888 8.63 9.09 0.77
C ASN A 888 7.50 8.45 -0.02
N TYR A 889 7.18 7.20 0.30
CA TYR A 889 6.18 6.42 -0.44
C TYR A 889 4.72 6.77 -0.08
N ARG A 890 4.51 7.53 1.00
CA ARG A 890 3.19 8.04 1.38
C ARG A 890 2.85 9.32 0.63
N THR A 891 3.79 10.25 0.52
CA THR A 891 3.58 11.57 -0.08
C THR A 891 4.02 11.66 -1.53
N ASN A 892 4.70 10.61 -2.06
CA ASN A 892 5.29 10.58 -3.40
C ASN A 892 6.31 11.69 -3.65
N ARG A 893 7.18 11.92 -2.67
CA ARG A 893 8.23 12.94 -2.72
C ARG A 893 9.60 12.27 -2.67
N ILE A 894 10.59 12.84 -3.33
CA ILE A 894 11.98 12.39 -3.27
C ILE A 894 12.90 13.54 -2.92
N THR A 895 13.94 13.27 -2.13
CA THR A 895 14.96 14.26 -1.85
C THR A 895 15.90 14.42 -3.05
N ARG A 896 16.49 15.62 -3.21
CA ARG A 896 17.63 15.78 -4.13
C ARG A 896 18.75 14.76 -3.84
N PRO A 897 19.37 14.15 -4.86
CA PRO A 897 20.42 13.16 -4.64
C PRO A 897 21.62 13.71 -3.87
N PHE A 898 22.07 13.02 -2.82
CA PHE A 898 23.21 13.35 -1.96
C PHE A 898 24.27 12.23 -1.95
N GLY A 899 25.44 12.45 -1.36
CA GLY A 899 26.55 11.49 -1.38
C GLY A 899 26.30 10.17 -0.62
N VAL A 900 26.97 9.08 -1.03
CA VAL A 900 26.78 7.70 -0.48
C VAL A 900 27.15 7.53 1.00
N ASN A 901 27.95 8.44 1.54
CA ASN A 901 28.56 8.29 2.87
C ASN A 901 27.90 9.16 3.94
N ARG A 902 26.57 9.21 3.96
CA ARG A 902 25.85 10.17 4.82
C ARG A 902 24.82 9.52 5.71
N ILE A 903 23.85 8.82 5.13
CA ILE A 903 22.74 8.27 5.88
C ILE A 903 22.91 6.76 6.01
N LEU A 904 22.75 6.26 7.22
CA LEU A 904 22.54 4.85 7.49
C LEU A 904 21.21 4.64 8.19
N GLY A 905 20.66 3.44 8.03
CA GLY A 905 19.43 3.00 8.69
C GLY A 905 19.47 1.49 8.90
N LEU A 906 18.66 1.02 9.84
CA LEU A 906 18.41 -0.41 10.05
C LEU A 906 17.50 -0.96 8.94
N LYS A 907 17.27 -2.27 8.95
CA LYS A 907 16.39 -2.95 7.99
C LYS A 907 15.36 -3.82 8.72
N PRO A 908 14.14 -3.30 8.97
CA PRO A 908 13.66 -1.94 8.66
C PRO A 908 14.30 -0.89 9.57
N ALA A 909 14.39 0.35 9.08
CA ALA A 909 14.88 1.50 9.80
C ALA A 909 13.76 2.08 10.66
N ASN A 910 13.84 1.93 11.98
CA ASN A 910 13.01 2.77 12.87
C ASN A 910 13.48 4.23 12.80
N ASN A 911 14.79 4.40 12.66
CA ASN A 911 15.44 5.70 12.65
C ASN A 911 16.44 5.80 11.48
N TRP A 912 16.66 7.02 11.01
CA TRP A 912 17.72 7.38 10.08
C TRP A 912 18.81 8.12 10.82
N TYR A 913 20.07 7.75 10.56
CA TYR A 913 21.21 8.38 11.20
C TYR A 913 22.15 8.99 10.17
N LEU A 914 22.56 10.23 10.39
CA LEU A 914 23.78 10.75 9.81
C LEU A 914 24.97 10.12 10.54
N TYR A 915 25.99 9.71 9.82
CA TYR A 915 27.21 9.17 10.44
C TYR A 915 28.49 9.84 9.98
N GLU A 916 29.44 9.92 10.89
CA GLU A 916 30.84 10.28 10.62
C GLU A 916 31.73 9.21 11.27
N TYR A 917 32.58 8.57 10.47
CA TYR A 917 33.61 7.69 10.99
C TYR A 917 34.97 8.38 10.98
N ARG A 918 35.56 8.53 12.17
CA ARG A 918 36.89 9.11 12.38
C ARG A 918 37.91 8.00 12.53
N HIS A 919 38.63 7.71 11.44
CA HIS A 919 39.61 6.64 11.39
C HIS A 919 40.71 6.77 12.46
N ASP A 920 41.21 7.99 12.69
CA ASP A 920 42.34 8.23 13.60
C ASP A 920 41.98 8.03 15.07
N SER A 921 40.76 8.41 15.48
CA SER A 921 40.26 8.23 16.85
C SER A 921 39.49 6.91 17.05
N SER A 922 39.29 6.11 16.00
CA SER A 922 38.42 4.93 16.01
C SER A 922 37.04 5.24 16.62
N GLU A 923 36.43 6.32 16.15
CA GLU A 923 35.14 6.80 16.64
C GLU A 923 34.10 6.79 15.51
N LEU A 924 32.92 6.27 15.80
CA LEU A 924 31.73 6.36 14.95
C LEU A 924 30.72 7.26 15.64
N ILE A 925 30.46 8.42 15.05
CA ILE A 925 29.52 9.41 15.57
C ILE A 925 28.22 9.29 14.78
N LEU A 926 27.09 9.18 15.48
CA LEU A 926 25.76 9.13 14.90
C LEU A 926 24.92 10.34 15.33
N ARG A 927 24.16 10.92 14.40
CA ARG A 927 23.10 11.89 14.69
C ARG A 927 21.78 11.35 14.20
N ASP A 928 20.77 11.30 15.06
CA ASP A 928 19.42 10.91 14.65
C ASP A 928 18.80 12.01 13.79
N LEU A 929 18.37 11.67 12.57
CA LEU A 929 17.71 12.57 11.63
C LEU A 929 16.22 12.29 11.47
N THR A 930 15.68 11.29 12.17
CA THR A 930 14.35 10.71 11.90
C THR A 930 13.24 11.74 11.99
N GLY A 931 13.27 12.60 13.02
CA GLY A 931 12.30 13.68 13.21
C GLY A 931 12.59 14.96 12.43
N GLU A 932 13.76 15.06 11.79
CA GLU A 932 14.24 16.25 11.09
C GLU A 932 14.32 16.06 9.56
N LEU A 933 13.95 14.90 9.03
CA LEU A 933 14.07 14.60 7.60
C LEU A 933 13.39 15.64 6.69
N ASP A 934 12.21 16.13 7.10
CA ASP A 934 11.43 17.11 6.34
C ASP A 934 12.04 18.52 6.36
N THR A 935 12.84 18.84 7.37
CA THR A 935 13.50 20.15 7.52
C THR A 935 14.91 20.16 6.94
N VAL A 936 15.60 19.02 7.02
CA VAL A 936 17.01 18.88 6.62
C VAL A 936 17.18 18.72 5.12
N TYR A 937 16.25 18.03 4.45
CA TYR A 937 16.36 17.76 3.02
C TYR A 937 15.34 18.55 2.21
N GLN A 938 15.76 18.93 0.99
CA GLN A 938 14.84 19.48 -0.01
C GLN A 938 14.11 18.34 -0.70
N TRP A 939 12.80 18.32 -0.54
CA TRP A 939 11.89 17.32 -1.10
C TRP A 939 11.19 17.85 -2.34
N GLU A 940 11.26 17.08 -3.42
CA GLU A 940 10.62 17.38 -4.70
C GLU A 940 9.49 16.37 -4.95
N ASP A 941 8.36 16.86 -5.48
CA ASP A 941 7.21 16.01 -5.78
C ASP A 941 7.45 15.22 -7.07
N ILE A 942 7.12 13.93 -7.05
CA ILE A 942 7.21 13.08 -8.23
C ILE A 942 5.88 13.11 -8.99
N PRO A 943 5.89 13.27 -10.32
CA PRO A 943 4.68 13.14 -11.14
C PRO A 943 3.94 11.83 -10.87
N ASP A 944 2.61 11.85 -10.82
CA ASP A 944 1.85 10.61 -10.62
C ASP A 944 1.93 9.72 -11.87
N LEU A 945 2.64 8.60 -11.74
CA LEU A 945 2.85 7.63 -12.83
C LEU A 945 1.62 6.73 -13.08
N ARG A 946 0.50 6.93 -12.37
CA ARG A 946 -0.73 6.14 -12.53
C ARG A 946 -1.60 6.58 -13.69
N GLU A 947 -1.64 7.89 -13.97
CA GLU A 947 -2.63 8.47 -14.88
C GLU A 947 -2.22 8.41 -16.35
N ASP A 948 -0.93 8.19 -16.64
CA ASP A 948 -0.46 8.14 -18.02
C ASP A 948 0.69 7.15 -18.21
N ARG A 949 0.49 6.13 -19.05
CA ARG A 949 1.57 5.24 -19.54
C ARG A 949 2.45 5.93 -20.60
N SER A 950 2.46 7.26 -20.63
CA SER A 950 3.23 8.01 -21.62
C SER A 950 4.72 7.99 -21.25
N TYR A 951 5.57 7.79 -22.25
CA TYR A 951 7.03 7.85 -22.11
C TYR A 951 7.51 9.18 -21.47
N ALA A 952 6.74 10.26 -21.63
CA ALA A 952 7.08 11.60 -21.14
C ALA A 952 7.19 11.69 -19.61
N ASN A 953 6.33 11.00 -18.86
CA ASN A 953 6.39 11.01 -17.39
C ASN A 953 7.60 10.24 -16.85
N SER A 954 8.06 9.21 -17.60
CA SER A 954 9.29 8.49 -17.26
C SER A 954 10.55 9.30 -17.56
N GLU A 955 10.52 10.14 -18.59
CA GLU A 955 11.61 11.04 -18.96
C GLU A 955 11.74 12.19 -17.94
N GLN A 956 10.64 12.81 -17.52
CA GLN A 956 10.65 13.80 -16.43
C GLN A 956 11.17 13.23 -15.10
N LEU A 957 10.75 12.00 -14.75
CA LEU A 957 11.26 11.33 -13.56
C LEU A 957 12.77 11.03 -13.71
N HIS A 958 13.21 10.63 -14.90
CA HIS A 958 14.62 10.44 -15.20
C HIS A 958 15.40 11.75 -15.09
N GLU A 959 14.89 12.85 -15.63
CA GLU A 959 15.50 14.19 -15.49
C GLU A 959 15.58 14.64 -14.03
N LEU A 960 14.52 14.44 -13.24
CA LEU A 960 14.49 14.80 -11.82
C LEU A 960 15.49 13.98 -10.98
N ILE A 961 15.59 12.67 -11.24
CA ILE A 961 16.48 11.75 -10.51
C ILE A 961 17.95 11.91 -10.93
N TYR A 962 18.19 12.13 -12.23
CA TYR A 962 19.52 12.16 -12.82
C TYR A 962 19.97 13.56 -13.21
N LEU A 963 19.32 14.61 -12.69
CA LEU A 963 19.70 16.00 -12.92
C LEU A 963 21.18 16.21 -12.56
N GLY A 964 21.99 16.56 -13.56
CA GLY A 964 23.44 16.76 -13.40
C GLY A 964 24.32 15.50 -13.53
N TYR A 965 23.77 14.36 -13.96
CA TYR A 965 24.57 13.24 -14.48
C TYR A 965 24.78 13.44 -15.99
N GLU A 966 26.04 13.48 -16.45
CA GLU A 966 26.32 13.30 -17.88
C GLU A 966 25.96 11.85 -18.26
N PRO A 967 25.24 11.61 -19.37
CA PRO A 967 25.03 10.26 -19.87
C PRO A 967 26.38 9.63 -20.20
N ASP A 968 26.61 8.41 -19.73
CA ASP A 968 27.78 7.64 -20.19
C ASP A 968 27.70 7.57 -21.73
N PRO A 969 28.79 7.85 -22.46
CA PRO A 969 28.78 7.74 -23.91
C PRO A 969 28.31 6.33 -24.26
N GLU A 970 27.27 6.22 -25.10
CA GLU A 970 26.79 4.93 -25.57
C GLU A 970 27.99 4.12 -26.05
N PRO A 971 28.16 2.86 -25.61
CA PRO A 971 29.24 2.03 -26.10
C PRO A 971 29.07 1.96 -27.61
N ALA A 972 30.01 2.57 -28.34
CA ALA A 972 30.00 2.60 -29.79
C ALA A 972 29.70 1.19 -30.28
N GLU A 973 28.62 1.04 -31.05
CA GLU A 973 28.26 -0.24 -31.66
C GLU A 973 29.52 -0.82 -32.28
N ALA A 974 29.97 -1.95 -31.72
CA ALA A 974 31.10 -2.68 -32.25
C ALA A 974 30.70 -3.14 -33.64
N THR A 975 31.06 -2.33 -34.64
CA THR A 975 31.05 -2.72 -36.04
C THR A 975 31.86 -4.00 -36.12
N ALA A 976 31.20 -5.06 -36.58
CA ALA A 976 31.81 -6.36 -36.80
C ALA A 976 32.97 -6.20 -37.79
N GLY A 977 34.18 -6.11 -37.24
CA GLY A 977 35.44 -6.05 -37.96
C GLY A 977 36.28 -7.28 -37.59
N GLU A 978 36.75 -7.95 -38.63
CA GLU A 978 37.43 -9.24 -38.62
C GLU A 978 38.61 -9.34 -37.65
N ALA A 979 38.80 -10.56 -37.14
CA ALA A 979 39.89 -10.95 -36.28
C ALA A 979 41.27 -10.76 -36.92
N THR A 980 42.21 -10.19 -36.15
CA THR A 980 43.63 -10.53 -36.26
C THR A 980 44.20 -10.78 -34.87
N ALA A 981 44.79 -11.97 -34.72
CA ALA A 981 45.51 -12.41 -33.54
C ALA A 981 46.70 -11.50 -33.22
N GLY A 982 46.88 -11.22 -31.92
CA GLY A 982 48.05 -10.53 -31.38
C GLY A 982 48.24 -10.93 -29.92
N GLU A 983 49.37 -11.57 -29.65
CA GLU A 983 49.79 -12.14 -28.38
C GLU A 983 50.11 -11.08 -27.30
N GLY A 984 49.94 -11.46 -26.03
CA GLY A 984 50.81 -11.03 -24.94
C GLY A 984 50.25 -10.00 -23.94
N ALA A 985 49.88 -10.46 -22.74
CA ALA A 985 50.57 -10.15 -21.47
C ALA A 985 49.70 -10.55 -20.28
N ALA A 986 50.20 -11.52 -19.51
CA ALA A 986 49.62 -12.02 -18.28
C ALA A 986 49.74 -10.99 -17.14
N THR A 987 48.64 -10.75 -16.43
CA THR A 987 48.65 -10.26 -15.05
C THR A 987 47.94 -11.29 -14.17
N GLY A 988 48.63 -11.69 -13.10
CA GLY A 988 48.41 -12.95 -12.40
C GLY A 988 47.12 -13.01 -11.59
N ASN A 989 46.38 -14.10 -11.78
CA ASN A 989 45.42 -14.61 -10.82
C ASN A 989 46.18 -15.19 -9.60
N PRO A 990 45.99 -14.69 -8.37
CA PRO A 990 46.37 -15.44 -7.19
C PRO A 990 45.21 -16.40 -6.83
N LEU A 991 45.57 -17.65 -6.51
CA LEU A 991 44.73 -18.72 -5.92
C LEU A 991 44.07 -19.71 -6.90
N THR A 992 44.90 -20.56 -7.49
CA THR A 992 44.52 -21.95 -7.74
C THR A 992 44.41 -22.71 -6.41
N MET A 993 43.19 -23.06 -5.98
CA MET A 993 42.97 -24.01 -4.89
C MET A 993 42.97 -25.45 -5.45
N ASN A 994 44.07 -26.16 -5.24
CA ASN A 994 44.06 -27.62 -5.10
C ASN A 994 44.45 -27.95 -3.65
N ASP A 995 43.75 -28.96 -3.10
CA ASP A 995 43.79 -29.59 -1.76
C ASP A 995 42.86 -29.08 -0.65
#